data_AF-A0A0C3BSF5-F1
#
_entry.id   AF-A0A0C3BSF5-F1
#
_cell.length_a   1.000
_cell.length_b   1.000
_cell.length_c   1.000
_cell.angle_alpha   90.00
_cell.angle_beta   90.00
_cell.angle_gamma   90.00
#
_symmetry.space_group_name_H-M   'P 1'
#
loop_
_entity.id
_entity.type
_entity.pdbx_description
1 polymer ?
#
loop_
_entity_poly.entity_id
_entity_poly.type
_entity_poly.pdbx_seq_one_letter_code
_entity_poly.pdbx_strand_id
1 'polypeptide(L)'
;MSSLTQYEASIRRHVQLTLMQCGSKVSRTTQLSGLLLQAMLMLSACFANSFGGDAGRLITQMSENCQFGVPALMVELVETMEKSTNPALSRAVQQLLHPSILQFASHPQPRDRNISNLGRCWIALSRVFIDLFVPDAPIDPAAVQQCASELWCYEELTLNAEVELQRQVELHTAGNSSNVVIAYLETRLNEVRRYLAELSSGPLHNKRDITRLHAFWSEIFQFQTQVISSSKIDSLLGLFEAGDSSAAMREQVIQESVAGFCQRLESVYPDFEDIRSPFQQALLYLRLGLRLVAHASIGGAHNSSDSLNHISTGLVAFPSVQSTAMLSMQSPTNNAESVPPFRRVLLTVAGIALERSLGVDVIANIRTIETTYEQAFRLWSIDRARENQKNQESESLYRRKALNHDAADEDEIEEQEFLELFPAFEDVMDKDRSLLPPGKKSDLVDSLQIQLLAGLHHSLFGISSGAISDARQTFQALRTTALISLLESQMPSLPDVLDNESITFQLSILRDRLFELNGHHDPAEKSYDFYTDANIQEVKKATFVVESLRNRLEVIIREWPDQMVLQHLKHRCDGILSLDLHSSVAKVLSALEQLLLQTQDWEIYANRQNTLKDHQQSLTSLIVEWRRLELSCWQMLLQSQAQLFANGASESWFRLYDISVRGALAAADDESRESPGALAQYLNQFVPLLDEFVRSSPLGQYESRMRLLQTFESYVECLSLAKTGQHCWTLQRVRRLLHATSRYYNLFSPQIVASLSEQRAMLERETQAFIKLASWKDVNVHALKQSAQRTHHNLYKIVRKFRDVMRQPITNHLQPIFAGDSESKHMDMDSYADVSMATGQPSFPPGDTALTAAHLVDLDRTYQKFDSFITNRIRRSTRLHSSLTIDDLATNIIVTAKGLAGESIPKELSAAKRVKQHKALLVRKRKAWSDLLKELKRGGLSVNLKPDILRQQSDSLWIREQPVFSTAATELISTVKVDLYFDRLHAALPQLRTSLSEHHSDVTTKDLQRAIMLLESGFAHALEARSSLAGALEVYAKFNQLSRRLHAFSTSKILAFDLPVYDEISRLRTIACKLADALNEVVHALITFDNLQPSSGTTSRLIEDVRIVATTTSASRDRLTELMLGLEVNSSLILLASMSFVPTIDAL
;
A
#
# COMPACT_ATOMS: atom_id res chain seq x y z
N MET A 1 6.33 3.04 -25.43
CA MET A 1 7.42 4.03 -25.65
C MET A 1 7.07 5.02 -26.76
N SER A 2 6.37 4.60 -27.83
CA SER A 2 5.99 5.39 -29.01
C SER A 2 5.23 6.69 -28.71
N SER A 3 4.45 6.70 -27.63
CA SER A 3 3.67 7.85 -27.18
C SER A 3 4.36 8.66 -26.08
N LEU A 4 5.66 8.48 -25.81
CA LEU A 4 6.33 9.11 -24.66
C LEU A 4 6.13 10.62 -24.60
N THR A 5 6.31 11.33 -25.72
CA THR A 5 6.11 12.78 -25.81
C THR A 5 4.66 13.18 -25.58
N GLN A 6 3.71 12.42 -26.13
CA GLN A 6 2.27 12.60 -25.91
C GLN A 6 1.86 12.29 -24.48
N TYR A 7 2.46 11.27 -23.86
CA TYR A 7 2.24 10.86 -22.48
C TYR A 7 2.72 11.93 -21.51
N GLU A 8 3.93 12.47 -21.73
CA GLU A 8 4.45 13.60 -20.94
C GLU A 8 3.59 14.85 -21.10
N ALA A 9 3.20 15.20 -22.34
CA ALA A 9 2.28 16.30 -22.60
C ALA A 9 0.90 16.07 -21.94
N SER A 10 0.41 14.83 -21.94
CA SER A 10 -0.85 14.43 -21.31
C SER A 10 -0.76 14.59 -19.79
N ILE A 11 0.30 14.13 -19.13
CA ILE A 11 0.47 14.30 -17.69
C ILE A 11 0.52 15.79 -17.34
N ARG A 12 1.30 16.60 -18.07
CA ARG A 12 1.37 18.05 -17.85
C ARG A 12 0.00 18.71 -18.04
N ARG A 13 -0.79 18.28 -19.02
CA ARG A 13 -2.16 18.76 -19.24
C ARG A 13 -3.08 18.36 -18.08
N HIS A 14 -2.99 17.13 -17.57
CA HIS A 14 -3.77 16.68 -16.42
C HIS A 14 -3.40 17.45 -15.15
N VAL A 15 -2.11 17.75 -14.94
CA VAL A 15 -1.65 18.65 -13.87
C VAL A 15 -2.30 20.02 -13.99
N GLN A 16 -2.27 20.64 -15.18
CA GLN A 16 -2.92 21.94 -15.40
C GLN A 16 -4.43 21.89 -15.15
N LEU A 17 -5.12 20.83 -15.59
CA LEU A 17 -6.56 20.64 -15.35
C LEU A 17 -6.87 20.48 -13.85
N THR A 18 -6.07 19.70 -13.13
CA THR A 18 -6.26 19.47 -11.68
C THR A 18 -5.99 20.76 -10.90
N LEU A 19 -4.96 21.53 -11.27
CA LEU A 19 -4.68 22.84 -10.68
C LEU A 19 -5.81 23.86 -10.94
N MET A 20 -6.42 23.85 -12.13
CA MET A 20 -7.61 24.67 -12.39
C MET A 20 -8.81 24.26 -11.52
N GLN A 21 -8.97 22.96 -11.25
CA GLN A 21 -10.03 22.46 -10.36
C GLN A 21 -9.83 22.93 -8.92
N CYS A 22 -8.59 23.03 -8.42
CA CYS A 22 -8.31 23.58 -7.07
C CYS A 22 -8.91 24.98 -6.84
N GLY A 23 -9.03 25.79 -7.91
CA GLY A 23 -9.60 27.13 -7.84
C GLY A 23 -11.13 27.19 -7.85
N SER A 24 -11.81 26.09 -8.20
CA SER A 24 -13.27 26.04 -8.33
C SER A 24 -13.92 25.42 -7.09
N LYS A 25 -14.78 26.20 -6.40
CA LYS A 25 -15.61 25.69 -5.29
C LYS A 25 -17.02 25.28 -5.72
N VAL A 26 -17.31 25.28 -7.02
CA VAL A 26 -18.65 25.10 -7.55
C VAL A 26 -18.91 23.61 -7.81
N SER A 27 -19.92 23.04 -7.15
CA SER A 27 -20.30 21.63 -7.35
C SER A 27 -20.71 21.35 -8.80
N ARG A 28 -20.55 20.11 -9.27
CA ARG A 28 -21.00 19.71 -10.62
C ARG A 28 -22.49 19.96 -10.83
N THR A 29 -23.30 19.69 -9.81
CA THR A 29 -24.74 19.97 -9.86
C THR A 29 -25.04 21.45 -10.09
N THR A 30 -24.25 22.35 -9.48
CA THR A 30 -24.37 23.81 -9.67
C THR A 30 -23.85 24.27 -11.03
N GLN A 31 -22.81 23.62 -11.57
CA GLN A 31 -22.36 23.88 -12.94
C GLN A 31 -23.44 23.48 -13.96
N LEU A 32 -24.04 22.30 -13.77
CA LEU A 32 -25.15 21.81 -14.61
C LEU A 32 -26.41 22.67 -14.48
N SER A 33 -26.71 23.20 -13.28
CA SER A 33 -27.81 24.15 -13.12
C SER A 33 -27.51 25.48 -13.82
N GLY A 34 -26.26 25.97 -13.78
CA GLY A 34 -25.84 27.14 -14.56
C GLY A 34 -26.04 26.94 -16.07
N LEU A 35 -25.64 25.78 -16.60
CA LEU A 35 -25.88 25.42 -18.01
C LEU A 35 -27.36 25.32 -18.36
N LEU A 36 -28.19 24.80 -17.46
CA LEU A 36 -29.65 24.76 -17.64
C LEU A 36 -30.23 26.17 -17.72
N LEU A 37 -29.83 27.08 -16.83
CA LEU A 37 -30.25 28.48 -16.85
C LEU A 37 -29.84 29.15 -18.15
N GLN A 38 -28.61 28.94 -18.61
CA GLN A 38 -28.14 29.46 -19.89
C GLN A 38 -28.97 28.93 -21.07
N ALA A 39 -29.31 27.64 -21.07
CA ALA A 39 -30.16 27.04 -22.09
C ALA A 39 -31.59 27.62 -22.10
N MET A 40 -32.17 27.88 -20.92
CA MET A 40 -33.46 28.55 -20.78
C MET A 40 -33.40 30.00 -21.29
N LEU A 41 -32.32 30.71 -20.98
CA LEU A 41 -32.12 32.09 -21.45
C LEU A 41 -31.95 32.14 -22.97
N MET A 42 -31.22 31.20 -23.57
CA MET A 42 -31.14 31.08 -25.03
C MET A 42 -32.53 30.87 -25.65
N LEU A 43 -33.34 29.98 -25.07
CA LEU A 43 -34.72 29.78 -25.52
C LEU A 43 -35.54 31.07 -25.41
N SER A 44 -35.43 31.80 -24.30
CA SER A 44 -36.13 33.08 -24.13
C SER A 44 -35.67 34.14 -25.14
N ALA A 45 -34.37 34.19 -25.48
CA ALA A 45 -33.82 35.13 -26.45
C ALA A 45 -34.42 34.94 -27.85
N CYS A 46 -34.76 33.71 -28.25
CA CYS A 46 -35.46 33.42 -29.51
C CYS A 46 -36.84 34.11 -29.60
N PHE A 47 -37.43 34.49 -28.47
CA PHE A 47 -38.73 35.14 -28.38
C PHE A 47 -38.64 36.57 -27.84
N ALA A 48 -37.51 37.26 -28.00
CA ALA A 48 -37.26 38.60 -27.44
C ALA A 48 -38.41 39.60 -27.72
N ASN A 49 -38.99 39.56 -28.92
CA ASN A 49 -40.08 40.45 -29.35
C ASN A 49 -41.44 40.16 -28.67
N SER A 50 -41.55 39.04 -27.96
CA SER A 50 -42.78 38.62 -27.28
C SER A 50 -42.88 39.14 -25.84
N PHE A 51 -41.80 39.68 -25.28
CA PHE A 51 -41.73 40.18 -23.91
C PHE A 51 -41.98 41.68 -23.86
N GLY A 52 -42.76 42.13 -22.86
CA GLY A 52 -42.92 43.56 -22.57
C GLY A 52 -41.60 44.20 -22.08
N GLY A 53 -41.52 45.54 -22.10
CA GLY A 53 -40.27 46.27 -21.84
C GLY A 53 -39.59 45.95 -20.50
N ASP A 54 -40.36 45.71 -19.43
CA ASP A 54 -39.81 45.36 -18.12
C ASP A 54 -39.35 43.89 -18.07
N ALA A 55 -40.11 42.95 -18.64
CA ALA A 55 -39.76 41.53 -18.72
C ALA A 55 -38.52 41.28 -19.60
N GLY A 56 -38.41 41.98 -20.73
CA GLY A 56 -37.25 41.91 -21.61
C GLY A 56 -35.97 42.44 -20.97
N ARG A 57 -36.05 43.53 -20.20
CA ARG A 57 -34.91 44.06 -19.42
C ARG A 57 -34.44 43.06 -18.36
N LEU A 58 -35.36 42.40 -17.68
CA LEU A 58 -35.06 41.41 -16.64
C LEU A 58 -34.32 40.20 -17.23
N ILE A 59 -34.78 39.67 -18.37
CA ILE A 59 -34.10 38.59 -19.10
C ILE A 59 -32.68 39.01 -19.53
N THR A 60 -32.51 40.26 -19.97
CA THR A 60 -31.20 40.77 -20.40
C THR A 60 -30.25 40.93 -19.22
N GLN A 61 -30.74 41.46 -18.09
CA GLN A 61 -29.96 41.56 -16.84
C GLN A 61 -29.57 40.19 -16.26
N MET A 62 -30.45 39.19 -16.36
CA MET A 62 -30.13 37.80 -16.00
C MET A 62 -29.07 37.22 -16.92
N SER A 63 -29.12 37.54 -18.22
CA SER A 63 -28.12 37.07 -19.20
C SER A 63 -26.70 37.55 -18.91
N GLU A 64 -26.56 38.78 -18.38
CA GLU A 64 -25.26 39.36 -18.00
C GLU A 64 -24.67 38.73 -16.72
N ASN A 65 -25.50 38.12 -15.87
CA ASN A 65 -25.13 37.57 -14.55
C ASN A 65 -25.21 36.03 -14.46
N CYS A 66 -25.22 35.31 -15.59
CA CYS A 66 -25.49 33.86 -15.69
C CYS A 66 -24.55 32.90 -14.94
N GLN A 67 -23.51 33.38 -14.26
CA GLN A 67 -22.46 32.51 -13.72
C GLN A 67 -22.91 31.66 -12.53
N PHE A 68 -24.02 32.00 -11.87
CA PHE A 68 -24.52 31.29 -10.69
C PHE A 68 -25.92 30.73 -10.95
N GLY A 69 -26.02 29.43 -11.25
CA GLY A 69 -27.28 28.72 -11.50
C GLY A 69 -28.11 28.50 -10.23
N VAL A 70 -28.60 29.60 -9.62
CA VAL A 70 -29.43 29.57 -8.42
C VAL A 70 -30.86 29.15 -8.79
N PRO A 71 -31.46 28.13 -8.12
CA PRO A 71 -32.82 27.67 -8.43
C PRO A 71 -33.88 28.78 -8.40
N ALA A 72 -33.72 29.77 -7.52
CA ALA A 72 -34.63 30.92 -7.43
C ALA A 72 -34.67 31.76 -8.74
N LEU A 73 -33.52 31.97 -9.39
CA LEU A 73 -33.45 32.68 -10.67
C LEU A 73 -34.14 31.90 -11.79
N MET A 74 -34.11 30.57 -11.75
CA MET A 74 -34.83 29.74 -12.73
C MET A 74 -36.34 29.88 -12.57
N VAL A 75 -36.85 29.95 -11.34
CA VAL A 75 -38.28 30.16 -11.06
C VAL A 75 -38.71 31.53 -11.58
N GLU A 76 -37.97 32.58 -11.26
CA GLU A 76 -38.25 33.95 -11.73
C GLU A 76 -38.22 34.05 -13.26
N LEU A 77 -37.28 33.36 -13.92
CA LEU A 77 -37.20 33.31 -15.38
C LEU A 77 -38.43 32.59 -15.97
N VAL A 78 -38.84 31.45 -15.40
CA VAL A 78 -40.04 30.72 -15.85
C VAL A 78 -41.30 31.56 -15.71
N GLU A 79 -41.50 32.21 -14.56
CA GLU A 79 -42.65 33.11 -14.33
C GLU A 79 -42.66 34.29 -15.32
N THR A 80 -41.48 34.75 -15.74
CA THR A 80 -41.32 35.79 -16.77
C THR A 80 -41.64 35.25 -18.17
N MET A 81 -41.23 34.02 -18.47
CA MET A 81 -41.53 33.33 -19.73
C MET A 81 -43.04 33.07 -19.91
N GLU A 82 -43.76 32.74 -18.83
CA GLU A 82 -45.21 32.55 -18.84
C GLU A 82 -45.98 33.84 -19.21
N LYS A 83 -45.42 35.02 -18.91
CA LYS A 83 -45.98 36.34 -19.24
C LYS A 83 -45.73 36.77 -20.69
N SER A 84 -45.12 35.91 -21.51
CA SER A 84 -44.92 36.18 -22.94
C SER A 84 -46.25 36.45 -23.66
N THR A 85 -46.24 37.38 -24.61
CA THR A 85 -47.37 37.61 -25.53
C THR A 85 -47.55 36.49 -26.55
N ASN A 86 -46.58 35.57 -26.68
CA ASN A 86 -46.68 34.40 -27.54
C ASN A 86 -47.42 33.25 -26.79
N PRO A 87 -48.62 32.86 -27.23
CA PRO A 87 -49.44 31.86 -26.53
C PRO A 87 -48.87 30.44 -26.58
N ALA A 88 -48.05 30.11 -27.60
CA ALA A 88 -47.42 28.79 -27.70
C ALA A 88 -46.30 28.65 -26.65
N LEU A 89 -45.44 29.65 -26.53
CA LEU A 89 -44.38 29.69 -25.52
C LEU A 89 -44.96 29.65 -24.10
N SER A 90 -45.93 30.52 -23.81
CA SER A 90 -46.57 30.59 -22.49
C SER A 90 -47.20 29.24 -22.10
N ARG A 91 -47.92 28.60 -23.01
CA ARG A 91 -48.55 27.27 -22.78
C ARG A 91 -47.50 26.17 -22.56
N ALA A 92 -46.49 26.08 -23.42
CA ALA A 92 -45.46 25.03 -23.34
C ALA A 92 -44.67 25.13 -22.02
N VAL A 93 -44.30 26.35 -21.62
CA VAL A 93 -43.59 26.61 -20.37
C VAL A 93 -44.46 26.24 -19.16
N GLN A 94 -45.72 26.68 -19.14
CA GLN A 94 -46.64 26.43 -18.02
C GLN A 94 -46.94 24.93 -17.84
N GLN A 95 -47.10 24.18 -18.93
CA GLN A 95 -47.47 22.76 -18.87
C GLN A 95 -46.29 21.82 -18.65
N LEU A 96 -45.13 22.10 -19.27
CA LEU A 96 -44.02 21.15 -19.33
C LEU A 96 -42.85 21.54 -18.44
N LEU A 97 -42.46 22.82 -18.40
CA LEU A 97 -41.23 23.28 -17.73
C LEU A 97 -41.45 23.72 -16.28
N HIS A 98 -42.49 24.53 -16.04
CA HIS A 98 -42.75 25.14 -14.74
C HIS A 98 -42.89 24.13 -13.57
N PRO A 99 -43.64 23.01 -13.71
CA PRO A 99 -43.75 22.04 -12.62
C PRO A 99 -42.41 21.44 -12.19
N SER A 100 -41.55 21.14 -13.18
CA SER A 100 -40.23 20.54 -12.93
C SER A 100 -39.28 21.52 -12.24
N ILE A 101 -39.28 22.79 -12.66
CA ILE A 101 -38.44 23.84 -12.07
C ILE A 101 -38.88 24.16 -10.63
N LEU A 102 -40.18 24.22 -10.34
CA LEU A 102 -40.69 24.38 -8.97
C LEU A 102 -40.29 23.20 -8.07
N GLN A 103 -40.38 21.97 -8.59
CA GLN A 103 -39.96 20.78 -7.84
C GLN A 103 -38.46 20.82 -7.51
N PHE A 104 -37.63 21.25 -8.46
CA PHE A 104 -36.18 21.44 -8.25
C PHE A 104 -35.86 22.57 -7.26
N ALA A 105 -36.60 23.69 -7.30
CA ALA A 105 -36.40 24.85 -6.43
C ALA A 105 -37.03 24.72 -5.02
N SER A 106 -37.72 23.60 -4.75
CA SER A 106 -38.30 23.33 -3.43
C SER A 106 -37.24 23.16 -2.32
N HIS A 107 -37.68 23.00 -1.06
CA HIS A 107 -36.81 22.93 0.13
C HIS A 107 -35.60 22.00 -0.03
N PRO A 108 -34.47 22.23 0.68
CA PRO A 108 -33.25 21.45 0.52
C PRO A 108 -33.52 19.94 0.59
N GLN A 109 -33.26 19.25 -0.53
CA GLN A 109 -33.49 17.82 -0.71
C GLN A 109 -32.16 17.05 -0.60
N PRO A 110 -32.20 15.74 -0.28
CA PRO A 110 -31.01 14.88 -0.38
C PRO A 110 -30.42 14.90 -1.80
N ARG A 111 -29.09 14.72 -1.91
CA ARG A 111 -28.34 14.93 -3.16
C ARG A 111 -28.91 14.18 -4.35
N ASP A 112 -29.19 12.89 -4.20
CA ASP A 112 -29.67 12.05 -5.29
C ASP A 112 -31.02 12.53 -5.83
N ARG A 113 -31.89 12.99 -4.92
CA ARG A 113 -33.18 13.57 -5.30
C ARG A 113 -33.02 14.91 -6.00
N ASN A 114 -32.04 15.72 -5.58
CA ASN A 114 -31.70 16.97 -6.26
C ASN A 114 -31.18 16.72 -7.69
N ILE A 115 -30.30 15.73 -7.88
CA ILE A 115 -29.80 15.32 -9.20
C ILE A 115 -30.95 14.79 -10.08
N SER A 116 -31.84 13.97 -9.51
CA SER A 116 -33.01 13.45 -10.23
C SER A 116 -33.94 14.59 -10.70
N ASN A 117 -34.23 15.56 -9.84
CA ASN A 117 -35.05 16.72 -10.18
C ASN A 117 -34.37 17.59 -11.25
N LEU A 118 -33.05 17.81 -11.16
CA LEU A 118 -32.30 18.51 -12.20
C LEU A 118 -32.40 17.78 -13.55
N GLY A 119 -32.32 16.45 -13.54
CA GLY A 119 -32.53 15.61 -14.72
C GLY A 119 -33.92 15.80 -15.33
N ARG A 120 -34.97 15.88 -14.50
CA ARG A 120 -36.34 16.19 -14.95
C ARG A 120 -36.45 17.57 -15.59
N CYS A 121 -35.77 18.58 -15.06
CA CYS A 121 -35.74 19.91 -15.67
C CYS A 121 -35.12 19.89 -17.07
N TRP A 122 -34.05 19.12 -17.29
CA TRP A 122 -33.45 18.94 -18.63
C TRP A 122 -34.39 18.22 -19.60
N ILE A 123 -35.09 17.18 -19.14
CA ILE A 123 -36.12 16.47 -19.94
C ILE A 123 -37.26 17.44 -20.29
N ALA A 124 -37.73 18.22 -19.32
CA ALA A 124 -38.79 19.20 -19.52
C ALA A 124 -38.40 20.29 -20.52
N LEU A 125 -37.18 20.82 -20.42
CA LEU A 125 -36.65 21.80 -21.38
C LEU A 125 -36.57 21.22 -22.79
N SER A 126 -36.12 19.97 -22.93
CA SER A 126 -36.13 19.26 -24.21
C SER A 126 -37.53 19.15 -24.81
N ARG A 127 -38.54 18.80 -23.98
CA ARG A 127 -39.94 18.73 -24.42
C ARG A 127 -40.48 20.07 -24.90
N VAL A 128 -40.23 21.15 -24.15
CA VAL A 128 -40.61 22.51 -24.58
C VAL A 128 -39.94 22.88 -25.89
N PHE A 129 -38.66 22.56 -26.06
CA PHE A 129 -37.96 22.85 -27.30
C PHE A 129 -38.57 22.09 -28.48
N ILE A 130 -38.84 20.79 -28.32
CA ILE A 130 -39.42 19.95 -29.37
C ILE A 130 -40.83 20.44 -29.74
N ASP A 131 -41.66 20.78 -28.75
CA ASP A 131 -43.04 21.28 -28.93
C ASP A 131 -43.09 22.62 -29.68
N LEU A 132 -42.11 23.50 -29.46
CA LEU A 132 -42.04 24.80 -30.13
C LEU A 132 -41.36 24.76 -31.50
N PHE A 133 -40.43 23.81 -31.70
CA PHE A 133 -39.58 23.78 -32.89
C PHE A 133 -40.10 22.85 -34.00
N VAL A 134 -40.70 21.71 -33.65
CA VAL A 134 -41.15 20.74 -34.65
C VAL A 134 -42.55 21.12 -35.14
N PRO A 135 -42.68 21.51 -36.42
CA PRO A 135 -43.96 21.98 -36.97
C PRO A 135 -44.90 20.80 -37.21
N ASP A 136 -46.22 21.02 -37.23
CA ASP A 136 -47.22 19.98 -37.58
C ASP A 136 -47.23 19.61 -39.08
N ALA A 137 -46.62 20.45 -39.91
CA ALA A 137 -46.49 20.28 -41.35
C ALA A 137 -45.03 20.53 -41.75
N PRO A 138 -44.51 19.90 -42.82
CA PRO A 138 -43.11 20.04 -43.25
C PRO A 138 -42.87 21.45 -43.83
N ILE A 139 -42.69 22.43 -42.94
CA ILE A 139 -42.46 23.83 -43.25
C ILE A 139 -40.98 24.13 -43.04
N ASP A 140 -40.41 24.91 -43.96
CA ASP A 140 -39.05 25.41 -43.86
C ASP A 140 -39.06 26.94 -44.10
N PRO A 141 -38.74 27.76 -43.06
CA PRO A 141 -38.66 29.21 -43.21
C PRO A 141 -37.71 29.68 -44.31
N ALA A 142 -36.60 28.95 -44.55
CA ALA A 142 -35.65 29.29 -45.60
C ALA A 142 -36.26 29.04 -47.00
N ALA A 143 -37.03 27.97 -47.15
CA ALA A 143 -37.75 27.69 -48.39
C ALA A 143 -38.80 28.78 -48.69
N VAL A 144 -39.49 29.30 -47.67
CA VAL A 144 -40.45 30.41 -47.83
C VAL A 144 -39.76 31.69 -48.32
N GLN A 145 -38.62 32.04 -47.71
CA GLN A 145 -37.82 33.20 -48.15
C GLN A 145 -37.29 33.03 -49.57
N GLN A 146 -36.85 31.82 -49.92
CA GLN A 146 -36.38 31.51 -51.26
C GLN A 146 -37.50 31.64 -52.30
N CYS A 147 -38.68 31.07 -52.05
CA CYS A 147 -39.82 31.18 -52.96
C CYS A 147 -40.26 32.64 -53.14
N ALA A 148 -40.25 33.44 -52.06
CA ALA A 148 -40.54 34.86 -52.15
C ALA A 148 -39.50 35.58 -53.03
N SER A 149 -38.21 35.29 -52.85
CA SER A 149 -37.14 35.85 -53.69
C SER A 149 -37.29 35.43 -55.16
N GLU A 150 -37.59 34.16 -55.44
CA GLU A 150 -37.80 33.66 -56.80
C GLU A 150 -38.98 34.34 -57.49
N LEU A 151 -40.10 34.55 -56.76
CA LEU A 151 -41.27 35.27 -57.26
C LEU A 151 -40.94 36.72 -57.60
N TRP A 152 -40.22 37.42 -56.71
CA TRP A 152 -39.85 38.81 -56.97
C TRP A 152 -38.81 38.95 -58.09
N CYS A 153 -37.88 38.00 -58.23
CA CYS A 153 -36.97 37.95 -59.38
C CYS A 153 -37.74 37.72 -60.69
N TYR A 154 -38.75 36.86 -60.68
CA TYR A 154 -39.62 36.64 -61.84
C TYR A 154 -40.42 37.90 -62.21
N GLU A 155 -40.99 38.58 -61.23
CA GLU A 155 -41.68 39.87 -61.42
C GLU A 155 -40.73 40.96 -61.95
N GLU A 156 -39.50 41.04 -61.43
CA GLU A 156 -38.49 41.98 -61.94
C GLU A 156 -38.16 41.70 -63.42
N LEU A 157 -37.96 40.43 -63.79
CA LEU A 157 -37.68 40.04 -65.18
C LEU A 157 -38.85 40.36 -66.11
N THR A 158 -40.08 40.08 -65.66
CA THR A 158 -41.31 40.33 -66.43
C THR A 158 -41.51 41.82 -66.64
N LEU A 159 -41.41 42.63 -65.59
CA LEU A 159 -41.52 44.09 -65.68
C LEU A 159 -40.40 44.70 -66.54
N ASN A 160 -39.15 44.21 -66.45
CA ASN A 160 -38.09 44.66 -67.35
C ASN A 160 -38.40 44.37 -68.81
N ALA A 161 -38.91 43.17 -69.12
CA ALA A 161 -39.28 42.79 -70.48
C ALA A 161 -40.46 43.65 -71.00
N GLU A 162 -41.45 43.95 -70.16
CA GLU A 162 -42.57 44.84 -70.50
C GLU A 162 -42.11 46.28 -70.74
N VAL A 163 -41.22 46.83 -69.89
CA VAL A 163 -40.63 48.16 -70.07
C VAL A 163 -39.87 48.24 -71.39
N GLU A 164 -39.05 47.23 -71.71
CA GLU A 164 -38.27 47.19 -72.94
C GLU A 164 -39.18 47.08 -74.18
N LEU A 165 -40.20 46.21 -74.14
CA LEU A 165 -41.18 46.09 -75.22
C LEU A 165 -41.93 47.42 -75.45
N GLN A 166 -42.39 48.07 -74.39
CA GLN A 166 -43.10 49.35 -74.49
C GLN A 166 -42.21 50.46 -75.02
N ARG A 167 -40.92 50.49 -74.62
CA ARG A 167 -39.93 51.42 -75.19
C ARG A 167 -39.74 51.19 -76.68
N GLN A 168 -39.66 49.93 -77.14
CA GLN A 168 -39.54 49.61 -78.56
C GLN A 168 -40.78 50.02 -79.36
N VAL A 169 -41.98 49.79 -78.81
CA VAL A 169 -43.25 50.18 -79.45
C VAL A 169 -43.40 51.69 -79.53
N GLU A 170 -43.12 52.43 -78.45
CA GLU A 170 -43.19 53.90 -78.41
C GLU A 170 -42.20 54.53 -79.40
N LEU A 171 -40.97 53.98 -79.48
CA LEU A 171 -39.96 54.42 -80.43
C LEU A 171 -40.42 54.24 -81.88
N HIS A 172 -41.10 53.12 -82.20
CA HIS A 172 -41.60 52.83 -83.56
C HIS A 172 -42.86 53.61 -83.93
N THR A 173 -43.70 54.01 -82.97
CA THR A 173 -44.99 54.66 -83.23
C THR A 173 -44.93 56.18 -83.13
N ALA A 174 -44.26 56.74 -82.11
CA ALA A 174 -44.23 58.17 -81.83
C ALA A 174 -42.82 58.79 -81.91
N GLY A 175 -41.76 57.96 -81.92
CA GLY A 175 -40.37 58.41 -81.96
C GLY A 175 -39.81 58.92 -80.62
N ASN A 176 -40.62 58.86 -79.55
CA ASN A 176 -40.22 59.23 -78.19
C ASN A 176 -39.61 58.02 -77.45
N SER A 177 -38.78 58.27 -76.44
CA SER A 177 -38.15 57.22 -75.61
C SER A 177 -38.89 56.91 -74.31
N SER A 178 -40.00 57.61 -74.03
CA SER A 178 -40.74 57.49 -72.77
C SER A 178 -42.20 57.91 -72.96
N ASN A 179 -43.09 57.28 -72.21
CA ASN A 179 -44.51 57.62 -72.10
C ASN A 179 -44.99 57.39 -70.65
N VAL A 180 -46.24 57.73 -70.36
CA VAL A 180 -46.83 57.58 -69.01
C VAL A 180 -46.86 56.12 -68.53
N VAL A 181 -47.02 55.17 -69.46
CA VAL A 181 -47.05 53.73 -69.16
C VAL A 181 -45.66 53.22 -68.79
N ILE A 182 -44.62 53.63 -69.52
CA ILE A 182 -43.21 53.33 -69.25
C ILE A 182 -42.81 53.89 -67.88
N ALA A 183 -43.17 55.15 -67.57
CA ALA A 183 -42.89 55.75 -66.26
C ALA A 183 -43.60 55.00 -65.12
N TYR A 184 -44.85 54.57 -65.31
CA TYR A 184 -45.57 53.74 -64.34
C TYR A 184 -44.89 52.38 -64.10
N LEU A 185 -44.51 51.69 -65.17
CA LEU A 185 -43.83 50.39 -65.09
C LEU A 185 -42.43 50.52 -64.45
N GLU A 186 -41.67 51.58 -64.76
CA GLU A 186 -40.37 51.86 -64.12
C GLU A 186 -40.52 52.13 -62.62
N THR A 187 -41.59 52.82 -62.21
CA THR A 187 -41.87 53.06 -60.79
C THR A 187 -42.13 51.75 -60.05
N ARG A 188 -42.97 50.88 -60.64
CA ARG A 188 -43.30 49.56 -60.08
C ARG A 188 -42.09 48.61 -60.07
N LEU A 189 -41.24 48.69 -61.08
CA LEU A 189 -39.98 47.95 -61.16
C LEU A 189 -39.01 48.39 -60.06
N ASN A 190 -38.91 49.69 -59.76
CA ASN A 190 -38.11 50.20 -58.65
C ASN A 190 -38.66 49.74 -57.28
N GLU A 191 -39.98 49.62 -57.10
CA GLU A 191 -40.58 49.04 -55.90
C GLU A 191 -40.20 47.57 -55.73
N VAL A 192 -40.30 46.76 -56.80
CA VAL A 192 -39.89 45.34 -56.79
C VAL A 192 -38.41 45.18 -56.47
N ARG A 193 -37.54 46.03 -57.06
CA ARG A 193 -36.10 46.06 -56.74
C ARG A 193 -35.82 46.37 -55.28
N ARG A 194 -36.61 47.26 -54.67
CA ARG A 194 -36.49 47.57 -53.23
C ARG A 194 -36.87 46.35 -52.37
N TYR A 195 -37.98 45.67 -52.69
CA TYR A 195 -38.37 44.44 -51.99
C TYR A 195 -37.32 43.33 -52.14
N LEU A 196 -36.74 43.16 -53.33
CA LEU A 196 -35.62 42.24 -53.55
C LEU A 196 -34.39 42.62 -52.72
N ALA A 197 -34.03 43.90 -52.64
CA ALA A 197 -32.91 44.36 -51.83
C ALA A 197 -33.11 44.09 -50.32
N GLU A 198 -34.34 44.25 -49.83
CA GLU A 198 -34.71 43.92 -48.44
C GLU A 198 -34.58 42.41 -48.17
N LEU A 199 -35.04 41.55 -49.09
CA LEU A 199 -34.93 40.09 -48.99
C LEU A 199 -33.49 39.56 -49.15
N SER A 200 -32.66 40.24 -49.94
CA SER A 200 -31.26 39.87 -50.21
C SER A 200 -30.30 40.16 -49.06
N SER A 201 -30.77 40.83 -47.99
CA SER A 201 -29.97 41.15 -46.80
C SER A 201 -29.78 39.97 -45.83
N GLY A 202 -30.46 38.84 -46.07
CA GLY A 202 -30.34 37.60 -45.29
C GLY A 202 -29.30 36.61 -45.84
N PRO A 203 -28.96 35.56 -45.08
CA PRO A 203 -28.01 34.55 -45.53
C PRO A 203 -28.49 33.81 -46.79
N LEU A 204 -27.59 33.62 -47.76
CA LEU A 204 -27.84 32.86 -48.99
C LEU A 204 -28.03 31.38 -48.65
N HIS A 205 -29.24 30.86 -48.80
CA HIS A 205 -29.53 29.45 -48.61
C HIS A 205 -29.46 28.70 -49.96
N ASN A 206 -28.82 27.54 -49.99
CA ASN A 206 -28.84 26.67 -51.16
C ASN A 206 -30.26 26.15 -51.42
N LYS A 207 -30.59 25.94 -52.69
CA LYS A 207 -31.89 25.39 -53.10
C LYS A 207 -32.16 24.04 -52.43
N ARG A 208 -33.17 23.98 -51.56
CA ARG A 208 -33.54 22.77 -50.83
C ARG A 208 -34.49 21.89 -51.64
N ASP A 209 -34.23 20.59 -51.63
CA ASP A 209 -35.11 19.60 -52.23
C ASP A 209 -36.31 19.32 -51.30
N ILE A 210 -37.51 19.66 -51.77
CA ILE A 210 -38.78 19.51 -51.04
C ILE A 210 -39.03 18.04 -50.67
N THR A 211 -38.64 17.10 -51.53
CA THR A 211 -38.85 15.67 -51.25
C THR A 211 -37.98 15.20 -50.09
N ARG A 212 -36.74 15.68 -50.00
CA ARG A 212 -35.83 15.42 -48.88
C ARG A 212 -36.27 16.12 -47.61
N LEU A 213 -36.82 17.33 -47.71
CA LEU A 213 -37.40 18.03 -46.56
C LEU A 213 -38.59 17.26 -45.96
N HIS A 214 -39.46 16.71 -46.80
CA HIS A 214 -40.57 15.86 -46.34
C HIS A 214 -40.06 14.57 -45.70
N ALA A 215 -39.04 13.92 -46.30
CA ALA A 215 -38.41 12.74 -45.73
C ALA A 215 -37.78 13.03 -44.35
N PHE A 216 -37.08 14.16 -44.22
CA PHE A 216 -36.48 14.62 -42.97
C PHE A 216 -37.50 14.77 -41.86
N TRP A 217 -38.58 15.55 -42.09
CA TRP A 217 -39.63 15.73 -41.08
C TRP A 217 -40.38 14.43 -40.79
N SER A 218 -40.64 13.58 -41.80
CA SER A 218 -41.25 12.26 -41.59
C SER A 218 -40.40 11.37 -40.68
N GLU A 219 -39.07 11.34 -40.86
CA GLU A 219 -38.18 10.60 -39.98
C GLU A 219 -38.19 11.15 -38.55
N ILE A 220 -38.22 12.48 -38.38
CA ILE A 220 -38.33 13.13 -37.05
C ILE A 220 -39.64 12.75 -36.36
N PHE A 221 -40.78 12.83 -37.05
CA PHE A 221 -42.08 12.46 -36.47
C PHE A 221 -42.15 10.98 -36.11
N GLN A 222 -41.62 10.10 -36.96
CA GLN A 222 -41.54 8.67 -36.65
C GLN A 222 -40.69 8.42 -35.42
N PHE A 223 -39.54 9.10 -35.30
CA PHE A 223 -38.68 8.98 -34.13
C PHE A 223 -39.36 9.51 -32.86
N GLN A 224 -40.05 10.65 -32.94
CA GLN A 224 -40.79 11.23 -31.81
C GLN A 224 -41.91 10.32 -31.31
N THR A 225 -42.69 9.77 -32.23
CA THR A 225 -43.83 8.91 -31.89
C THR A 225 -43.40 7.53 -31.41
N GLN A 226 -42.33 6.96 -31.98
CA GLN A 226 -41.93 5.59 -31.70
C GLN A 226 -40.85 5.45 -30.62
N VAL A 227 -39.95 6.41 -30.45
CA VAL A 227 -38.81 6.27 -29.53
C VAL A 227 -38.94 7.18 -28.31
N ILE A 228 -39.20 8.48 -28.54
CA ILE A 228 -39.17 9.51 -27.48
C ILE A 228 -40.56 10.06 -27.10
N SER A 229 -41.63 9.29 -27.34
CA SER A 229 -43.00 9.69 -26.99
C SER A 229 -43.12 9.98 -25.49
N SER A 230 -43.89 11.01 -25.09
CA SER A 230 -44.01 11.40 -23.67
C SER A 230 -44.36 10.23 -22.76
N SER A 231 -45.33 9.38 -23.15
CA SER A 231 -45.76 8.23 -22.37
C SER A 231 -44.64 7.22 -22.10
N LYS A 232 -43.78 6.94 -23.08
CA LYS A 232 -42.62 6.05 -22.90
C LYS A 232 -41.62 6.65 -21.93
N ILE A 233 -41.29 7.93 -22.08
CA ILE A 233 -40.35 8.63 -21.21
C ILE A 233 -40.90 8.71 -19.78
N ASP A 234 -42.17 9.11 -19.60
CA ASP A 234 -42.82 9.18 -18.30
C ASP A 234 -42.90 7.80 -17.63
N SER A 235 -43.18 6.74 -18.40
CA SER A 235 -43.14 5.36 -17.87
C SER A 235 -41.75 4.96 -17.39
N LEU A 236 -40.69 5.36 -18.10
CA LEU A 236 -39.31 5.09 -17.71
C LEU A 236 -38.93 5.86 -16.44
N LEU A 237 -39.34 7.13 -16.33
CA LEU A 237 -39.16 7.92 -15.11
C LEU A 237 -39.87 7.27 -13.91
N GLY A 238 -41.08 6.73 -14.12
CA GLY A 238 -41.81 5.96 -13.10
C GLY A 238 -41.08 4.67 -12.68
N LEU A 239 -40.42 3.98 -13.60
CA LEU A 239 -39.60 2.80 -13.27
C LEU A 239 -38.38 3.16 -12.43
N PHE A 240 -37.74 4.30 -12.70
CA PHE A 240 -36.64 4.81 -11.87
C PHE A 240 -37.10 5.22 -10.47
N GLU A 241 -38.27 5.84 -10.33
CA GLU A 241 -38.87 6.12 -9.02
C GLU A 241 -39.20 4.84 -8.23
N ALA A 242 -39.63 3.80 -8.94
CA ALA A 242 -39.97 2.50 -8.35
C ALA A 242 -38.74 1.61 -8.04
N GLY A 243 -37.54 2.00 -8.50
CA GLY A 243 -36.32 1.22 -8.31
C GLY A 243 -36.26 -0.09 -9.11
N ASP A 244 -36.92 -0.17 -10.26
CA ASP A 244 -36.93 -1.39 -11.09
C ASP A 244 -35.57 -1.59 -11.80
N SER A 245 -35.00 -2.79 -11.64
CA SER A 245 -33.78 -3.25 -12.33
C SER A 245 -33.81 -3.09 -13.86
N SER A 246 -35.00 -3.14 -14.48
CA SER A 246 -35.15 -3.02 -15.94
C SER A 246 -34.99 -1.58 -16.46
N ALA A 247 -35.07 -0.58 -15.59
CA ALA A 247 -35.03 0.83 -15.96
C ALA A 247 -33.70 1.23 -16.62
N ALA A 248 -32.57 0.79 -16.06
CA ALA A 248 -31.24 1.11 -16.58
C ALA A 248 -31.01 0.59 -18.01
N MET A 249 -31.43 -0.65 -18.30
CA MET A 249 -31.34 -1.23 -19.65
C MET A 249 -32.23 -0.46 -20.65
N ARG A 250 -33.45 -0.10 -20.25
CA ARG A 250 -34.34 0.70 -21.11
C ARG A 250 -33.79 2.08 -21.41
N GLU A 251 -33.18 2.74 -20.41
CA GLU A 251 -32.49 4.02 -20.62
C GLU A 251 -31.34 3.88 -21.61
N GLN A 252 -30.52 2.84 -21.49
CA GLN A 252 -29.41 2.59 -22.40
C GLN A 252 -29.88 2.41 -23.85
N VAL A 253 -30.96 1.64 -24.07
CA VAL A 253 -31.54 1.46 -25.41
C VAL A 253 -32.00 2.79 -26.01
N ILE A 254 -32.61 3.68 -25.21
CA ILE A 254 -33.01 5.02 -25.68
C ILE A 254 -31.76 5.85 -26.01
N GLN A 255 -30.71 5.79 -25.20
CA GLN A 255 -29.47 6.52 -25.44
C GLN A 255 -28.80 6.12 -26.75
N GLU A 256 -28.71 4.82 -27.02
CA GLU A 256 -28.18 4.28 -28.28
C GLU A 256 -29.07 4.66 -29.47
N SER A 257 -30.40 4.58 -29.31
CA SER A 257 -31.36 4.97 -30.34
C SER A 257 -31.24 6.45 -30.71
N VAL A 258 -31.13 7.35 -29.72
CA VAL A 258 -30.93 8.79 -29.96
C VAL A 258 -29.56 9.06 -30.57
N ALA A 259 -28.49 8.41 -30.10
CA ALA A 259 -27.16 8.58 -30.68
C ALA A 259 -27.10 8.16 -32.16
N GLY A 260 -27.65 6.97 -32.48
CA GLY A 260 -27.74 6.48 -33.85
C GLY A 260 -28.60 7.39 -34.74
N PHE A 261 -29.69 7.95 -34.19
CA PHE A 261 -30.52 8.91 -34.92
C PHE A 261 -29.79 10.24 -35.18
N CYS A 262 -29.07 10.79 -34.20
CA CYS A 262 -28.26 12.00 -34.40
C CYS A 262 -27.22 11.80 -35.51
N GLN A 263 -26.50 10.67 -35.50
CA GLN A 263 -25.51 10.33 -36.53
C GLN A 263 -26.15 10.13 -37.91
N ARG A 264 -27.35 9.54 -37.96
CA ARG A 264 -28.13 9.41 -39.19
C ARG A 264 -28.53 10.77 -39.75
N LEU A 265 -29.00 11.69 -38.90
CA LEU A 265 -29.36 13.04 -39.34
C LEU A 265 -28.14 13.78 -39.92
N GLU A 266 -26.95 13.64 -39.32
CA GLU A 266 -25.71 14.25 -39.83
C GLU A 266 -25.29 13.70 -41.20
N SER A 267 -25.39 12.38 -41.39
CA SER A 267 -24.93 11.72 -42.60
C SER A 267 -25.92 11.80 -43.77
N VAL A 268 -27.22 11.70 -43.50
CA VAL A 268 -28.28 11.65 -44.53
C VAL A 268 -28.76 13.06 -44.92
N TYR A 269 -28.69 14.02 -44.00
CA TYR A 269 -29.24 15.37 -44.16
C TYR A 269 -28.23 16.49 -43.86
N PRO A 270 -27.05 16.52 -44.53
CA PRO A 270 -26.04 17.57 -44.30
C PRO A 270 -26.54 18.96 -44.72
N ASP A 271 -27.42 19.03 -45.73
CA ASP A 271 -27.94 20.28 -46.32
C ASP A 271 -28.92 21.05 -45.40
N PHE A 272 -29.37 20.41 -44.31
CA PHE A 272 -30.36 20.94 -43.35
C PHE A 272 -29.75 21.24 -41.97
N GLU A 273 -28.47 21.60 -41.92
CA GLU A 273 -27.74 21.84 -40.66
C GLU A 273 -28.41 22.86 -39.71
N ASP A 274 -28.99 23.92 -40.27
CA ASP A 274 -29.71 24.97 -39.56
C ASP A 274 -30.97 24.48 -38.82
N ILE A 275 -31.69 23.50 -39.38
CA ILE A 275 -32.90 22.92 -38.77
C ILE A 275 -32.54 21.68 -37.95
N ARG A 276 -31.55 20.91 -38.39
CA ARG A 276 -31.07 19.69 -37.71
C ARG A 276 -30.40 20.01 -36.38
N SER A 277 -29.48 20.99 -36.36
CA SER A 277 -28.64 21.25 -35.16
C SER A 277 -29.47 21.65 -33.93
N PRO A 278 -30.48 22.54 -34.03
CA PRO A 278 -31.34 22.86 -32.90
C PRO A 278 -32.14 21.65 -32.40
N PHE A 279 -32.64 20.81 -33.31
CA PHE A 279 -33.34 19.58 -32.93
C PHE A 279 -32.41 18.56 -32.25
N GLN A 280 -31.18 18.39 -32.77
CA GLN A 280 -30.16 17.56 -32.11
C GLN A 280 -29.82 18.09 -30.72
N GLN A 281 -29.72 19.40 -30.53
CA GLN A 281 -29.51 20.01 -29.21
C GLN A 281 -30.62 19.64 -28.23
N ALA A 282 -31.88 19.67 -28.67
CA ALA A 282 -33.00 19.23 -27.85
C ALA A 282 -32.90 17.74 -27.46
N LEU A 283 -32.49 16.88 -28.39
CA LEU A 283 -32.23 15.47 -28.11
C LEU A 283 -31.06 15.27 -27.14
N LEU A 284 -30.00 16.10 -27.22
CA LEU A 284 -28.90 16.06 -26.26
C LEU A 284 -29.35 16.46 -24.85
N TYR A 285 -30.25 17.44 -24.71
CA TYR A 285 -30.88 17.77 -23.42
C TYR A 285 -31.68 16.60 -22.86
N LEU A 286 -32.44 15.89 -23.70
CA LEU A 286 -33.17 14.68 -23.28
C LEU A 286 -32.20 13.59 -22.80
N ARG A 287 -31.13 13.33 -23.56
CA ARG A 287 -30.10 12.34 -23.19
C ARG A 287 -29.44 12.67 -21.86
N LEU A 288 -29.07 13.94 -21.65
CA LEU A 288 -28.49 14.39 -20.40
C LEU A 288 -29.46 14.20 -19.23
N GLY A 289 -30.72 14.64 -19.40
CA GLY A 289 -31.74 14.53 -18.35
C GLY A 289 -32.04 13.08 -17.96
N LEU A 290 -32.19 12.18 -18.94
CA LEU A 290 -32.36 10.74 -18.68
C LEU A 290 -31.17 10.13 -17.94
N ARG A 291 -29.94 10.49 -18.34
CA ARG A 291 -28.72 10.00 -17.68
C ARG A 291 -28.61 10.47 -16.24
N LEU A 292 -29.00 11.72 -15.95
CA LEU A 292 -29.01 12.26 -14.58
C LEU A 292 -30.03 11.53 -13.69
N VAL A 293 -31.23 11.25 -14.19
CA VAL A 293 -32.24 10.46 -13.46
C VAL A 293 -31.76 9.03 -13.22
N ALA A 294 -31.17 8.39 -14.24
CA ALA A 294 -30.62 7.06 -14.11
C ALA A 294 -29.50 6.99 -13.06
N HIS A 295 -28.57 7.94 -13.06
CA HIS A 295 -27.48 8.00 -12.08
C HIS A 295 -28.01 8.20 -10.65
N ALA A 296 -28.99 9.09 -10.45
CA ALA A 296 -29.63 9.28 -9.15
C ALA A 296 -30.31 8.00 -8.61
N SER A 297 -30.88 7.17 -9.50
CA SER A 297 -31.53 5.92 -9.09
C SER A 297 -30.53 4.85 -8.62
N ILE A 298 -29.30 4.85 -9.14
CA ILE A 298 -28.23 3.94 -8.73
C ILE A 298 -27.77 4.25 -7.30
N GLY A 299 -27.70 5.53 -6.92
CA GLY A 299 -27.34 5.96 -5.57
C GLY A 299 -28.38 5.58 -4.50
N GLY A 300 -29.68 5.63 -4.86
CA GLY A 300 -30.80 5.35 -3.96
C GLY A 300 -31.16 3.86 -3.76
N ALA A 301 -30.61 2.95 -4.57
CA ALA A 301 -30.92 1.52 -4.48
C ALA A 301 -30.07 0.79 -3.42
N HIS A 302 -30.61 0.74 -2.19
CA HIS A 302 -30.17 -0.11 -1.05
C HIS A 302 -28.79 0.14 -0.40
N ASN A 303 -28.67 -0.18 0.90
CA ASN A 303 -27.53 -0.05 1.85
C ASN A 303 -26.11 -0.39 1.33
N SER A 304 -25.98 -1.00 0.15
CA SER A 304 -24.71 -1.26 -0.54
C SER A 304 -24.03 0.01 -1.06
N SER A 305 -24.78 1.05 -1.45
CA SER A 305 -24.20 2.30 -1.98
C SER A 305 -23.44 3.08 -0.91
N ASP A 306 -23.97 3.15 0.32
CA ASP A 306 -23.30 3.80 1.46
C ASP A 306 -21.96 3.13 1.79
N SER A 307 -21.89 1.80 1.75
CA SER A 307 -20.65 1.07 2.00
C SER A 307 -19.59 1.31 0.91
N LEU A 308 -20.01 1.34 -0.35
CA LEU A 308 -19.12 1.66 -1.48
C LEU A 308 -18.63 3.11 -1.41
N ASN A 309 -19.50 4.05 -1.05
CA ASN A 309 -19.16 5.47 -0.86
C ASN A 309 -18.16 5.65 0.30
N HIS A 310 -18.38 4.97 1.44
CA HIS A 310 -17.44 5.02 2.56
C HIS A 310 -16.06 4.44 2.21
N ILE A 311 -16.00 3.34 1.45
CA ILE A 311 -14.74 2.76 0.99
C ILE A 311 -14.06 3.71 0.00
N SER A 312 -14.78 4.22 -1.00
CA SER A 312 -14.21 5.07 -2.05
C SER A 312 -13.68 6.39 -1.49
N THR A 313 -14.45 7.08 -0.64
CA THR A 313 -14.00 8.27 0.08
C THR A 313 -12.86 7.92 1.03
N GLY A 314 -12.92 6.80 1.75
CA GLY A 314 -11.85 6.35 2.63
C GLY A 314 -10.52 6.09 1.90
N LEU A 315 -10.56 5.56 0.67
CA LEU A 315 -9.36 5.30 -0.13
C LEU A 315 -8.68 6.58 -0.63
N VAL A 316 -9.45 7.63 -0.95
CA VAL A 316 -8.92 8.91 -1.43
C VAL A 316 -8.74 9.96 -0.32
N ALA A 317 -9.23 9.68 0.90
CA ALA A 317 -9.18 10.59 2.03
C ALA A 317 -7.77 11.12 2.30
N PHE A 318 -7.72 12.40 2.62
CA PHE A 318 -6.53 13.15 2.93
C PHE A 318 -6.79 14.02 4.18
N PRO A 319 -5.88 14.07 5.16
CA PRO A 319 -4.58 13.38 5.23
C PRO A 319 -4.70 11.86 5.38
N SER A 320 -3.59 11.12 5.19
CA SER A 320 -3.57 9.65 5.19
C SER A 320 -4.10 9.03 6.49
N VAL A 321 -3.99 9.74 7.62
CA VAL A 321 -4.55 9.33 8.92
C VAL A 321 -6.09 9.33 8.92
N GLN A 322 -6.74 10.18 8.13
CA GLN A 322 -8.19 10.13 7.95
C GLN A 322 -8.59 8.88 7.17
N SER A 323 -7.79 8.48 6.17
CA SER A 323 -7.98 7.24 5.44
C SER A 323 -7.92 6.02 6.35
N THR A 324 -6.93 5.93 7.25
CA THR A 324 -6.84 4.80 8.21
C THR A 324 -8.08 4.71 9.10
N ALA A 325 -8.54 5.85 9.64
CA ALA A 325 -9.72 5.91 10.49
C ALA A 325 -10.98 5.43 9.74
N MET A 326 -11.23 5.92 8.51
CA MET A 326 -12.41 5.55 7.72
C MET A 326 -12.40 4.08 7.30
N LEU A 327 -11.23 3.54 6.94
CA LEU A 327 -11.10 2.13 6.53
C LEU A 327 -11.16 1.15 7.72
N SER A 328 -10.77 1.59 8.93
CA SER A 328 -10.80 0.76 10.14
C SER A 328 -12.21 0.51 10.72
N MET A 329 -13.18 1.40 10.43
CA MET A 329 -14.55 1.35 10.97
C MET A 329 -15.47 0.33 10.27
N GLN A 330 -14.93 -0.49 9.36
CA GLN A 330 -15.72 -1.39 8.53
C GLN A 330 -16.00 -2.73 9.23
N SER A 331 -17.27 -3.15 9.22
CA SER A 331 -17.66 -4.50 9.65
C SER A 331 -17.16 -5.55 8.64
N PRO A 332 -16.66 -6.72 9.10
CA PRO A 332 -16.23 -7.84 8.24
C PRO A 332 -17.29 -8.35 7.26
N THR A 333 -18.56 -8.01 7.49
CA THR A 333 -19.74 -8.58 6.81
C THR A 333 -20.12 -7.87 5.51
N ASN A 334 -19.49 -6.73 5.19
CA ASN A 334 -19.85 -5.97 4.00
C ASN A 334 -19.10 -6.50 2.77
N ASN A 335 -19.75 -7.41 2.05
CA ASN A 335 -19.38 -7.90 0.73
C ASN A 335 -19.39 -6.77 -0.31
N ALA A 336 -18.45 -5.83 -0.23
CA ALA A 336 -18.15 -5.02 -1.41
C ALA A 336 -17.26 -5.87 -2.32
N GLU A 337 -17.89 -6.53 -3.29
CA GLU A 337 -17.30 -7.49 -4.23
C GLU A 337 -16.12 -6.90 -5.05
N SER A 338 -15.94 -5.57 -5.04
CA SER A 338 -14.96 -4.84 -5.85
C SER A 338 -13.51 -4.90 -5.36
N VAL A 339 -13.26 -4.96 -4.05
CA VAL A 339 -11.89 -5.05 -3.50
C VAL A 339 -11.67 -6.45 -2.92
N PRO A 340 -10.66 -7.20 -3.41
CA PRO A 340 -10.36 -8.56 -2.94
C PRO A 340 -10.28 -8.66 -1.41
N PRO A 341 -10.88 -9.69 -0.79
CA PRO A 341 -10.95 -9.80 0.67
C PRO A 341 -9.60 -9.68 1.38
N PHE A 342 -8.56 -10.37 0.89
CA PHE A 342 -7.24 -10.33 1.51
C PHE A 342 -6.55 -8.96 1.36
N ARG A 343 -6.86 -8.18 0.32
CA ARG A 343 -6.35 -6.80 0.20
C ARG A 343 -6.95 -5.87 1.25
N ARG A 344 -8.21 -6.09 1.67
CA ARG A 344 -8.82 -5.34 2.78
C ARG A 344 -8.14 -5.64 4.12
N VAL A 345 -7.80 -6.91 4.35
CA VAL A 345 -6.98 -7.34 5.48
C VAL A 345 -5.64 -6.61 5.45
N LEU A 346 -4.93 -6.59 4.32
CA LEU A 346 -3.68 -5.86 4.21
C LEU A 346 -3.82 -4.35 4.42
N LEU A 347 -4.86 -3.71 3.86
CA LEU A 347 -5.14 -2.28 4.04
C LEU A 347 -5.35 -1.91 5.51
N THR A 348 -6.12 -2.70 6.24
CA THR A 348 -6.40 -2.45 7.66
C THR A 348 -5.15 -2.64 8.51
N VAL A 349 -4.38 -3.73 8.31
CA VAL A 349 -3.11 -3.94 9.03
C VAL A 349 -2.08 -2.86 8.67
N ALA A 350 -1.98 -2.46 7.40
CA ALA A 350 -1.08 -1.39 6.95
C ALA A 350 -1.46 -0.03 7.54
N GLY A 351 -2.76 0.27 7.66
CA GLY A 351 -3.25 1.47 8.33
C GLY A 351 -2.88 1.49 9.82
N ILE A 352 -3.01 0.36 10.52
CA ILE A 352 -2.59 0.26 11.94
C ILE A 352 -1.06 0.35 12.07
N ALA A 353 -0.32 -0.23 11.13
CA ALA A 353 1.15 -0.12 11.09
C ALA A 353 1.61 1.33 10.84
N LEU A 354 0.90 2.07 9.99
CA LEU A 354 1.08 3.51 9.84
C LEU A 354 0.79 4.22 11.17
N GLU A 355 -0.33 3.96 11.83
CA GLU A 355 -0.61 4.60 13.13
C GLU A 355 0.48 4.32 14.18
N ARG A 356 1.01 3.09 14.24
CA ARG A 356 2.17 2.75 15.09
C ARG A 356 3.40 3.58 14.75
N SER A 357 3.68 3.79 13.45
CA SER A 357 4.85 4.59 13.04
C SER A 357 4.74 6.05 13.47
N LEU A 358 3.53 6.56 13.70
CA LEU A 358 3.26 7.90 14.23
C LEU A 358 3.38 7.99 15.76
N GLY A 359 3.58 6.86 16.46
CA GLY A 359 3.68 6.79 17.92
C GLY A 359 2.38 6.40 18.65
N VAL A 360 1.34 5.99 17.91
CA VAL A 360 0.12 5.42 18.50
C VAL A 360 0.45 4.04 19.08
N ASP A 361 -0.02 3.77 20.30
CA ASP A 361 0.20 2.47 20.94
C ASP A 361 -0.58 1.36 20.20
N VAL A 362 0.10 0.25 19.91
CA VAL A 362 -0.51 -0.92 19.28
C VAL A 362 -1.57 -1.57 20.16
N ILE A 363 -1.46 -1.45 21.48
CA ILE A 363 -2.45 -1.99 22.41
C ILE A 363 -3.83 -1.39 22.15
N ALA A 364 -3.92 -0.12 21.73
CA ALA A 364 -5.19 0.52 21.39
C ALA A 364 -5.93 -0.19 20.24
N ASN A 365 -5.19 -0.80 19.31
CA ASN A 365 -5.72 -1.44 18.11
C ASN A 365 -5.68 -2.99 18.18
N ILE A 366 -5.29 -3.59 19.31
CA ILE A 366 -5.01 -5.03 19.40
C ILE A 366 -6.22 -5.93 19.10
N ARG A 367 -7.44 -5.48 19.45
CA ARG A 367 -8.69 -6.20 19.14
C ARG A 367 -8.96 -6.21 17.64
N THR A 368 -8.77 -5.08 16.98
CA THR A 368 -8.91 -4.96 15.51
C THR A 368 -7.88 -5.84 14.82
N ILE A 369 -6.63 -5.86 15.30
CA ILE A 369 -5.57 -6.74 14.79
C ILE A 369 -5.98 -8.21 14.95
N GLU A 370 -6.45 -8.64 16.12
CA GLU A 370 -6.93 -10.01 16.36
C GLU A 370 -8.02 -10.41 15.36
N THR A 371 -9.05 -9.59 15.18
CA THR A 371 -10.13 -9.88 14.23
C THR A 371 -9.65 -9.92 12.77
N THR A 372 -8.66 -9.11 12.42
CA THR A 372 -8.12 -9.02 11.07
C THR A 372 -7.20 -10.20 10.76
N TYR A 373 -6.37 -10.61 11.72
CA TYR A 373 -5.53 -11.81 11.60
C TYR A 373 -6.36 -13.08 11.51
N GLU A 374 -7.46 -13.15 12.26
CA GLU A 374 -8.42 -14.24 12.15
C GLU A 374 -9.06 -14.32 10.76
N GLN A 375 -9.40 -13.18 10.14
CA GLN A 375 -9.87 -13.14 8.75
C GLN A 375 -8.80 -13.58 7.75
N ALA A 376 -7.56 -13.11 7.92
CA ALA A 376 -6.42 -13.50 7.10
C ALA A 376 -6.23 -15.02 7.11
N PHE A 377 -6.25 -15.61 8.30
CA PHE A 377 -6.12 -17.05 8.49
C PHE A 377 -7.26 -17.82 7.83
N ARG A 378 -8.52 -17.36 7.97
CA ARG A 378 -9.67 -18.01 7.31
C ARG A 378 -9.52 -18.05 5.80
N LEU A 379 -9.17 -16.92 5.17
CA LEU A 379 -8.96 -16.86 3.71
C LEU A 379 -7.86 -17.82 3.25
N TRP A 380 -6.71 -17.81 3.95
CA TRP A 380 -5.61 -18.73 3.67
C TRP A 380 -5.99 -20.21 3.88
N SER A 381 -6.73 -20.52 4.94
CA SER A 381 -7.16 -21.89 5.25
C SER A 381 -8.11 -22.46 4.19
N ILE A 382 -8.94 -21.61 3.57
CA ILE A 382 -9.82 -22.01 2.47
C ILE A 382 -8.99 -22.40 1.25
N ASP A 383 -7.99 -21.60 0.87
CA ASP A 383 -7.10 -21.93 -0.25
C ASP A 383 -6.31 -23.21 0.01
N ARG A 384 -5.77 -23.35 1.23
CA ARG A 384 -5.05 -24.57 1.67
C ARG A 384 -5.95 -25.81 1.61
N ALA A 385 -7.22 -25.69 2.01
CA ALA A 385 -8.19 -26.78 1.93
C ALA A 385 -8.49 -27.17 0.48
N ARG A 386 -8.65 -26.19 -0.42
CA ARG A 386 -8.82 -26.44 -1.86
C ARG A 386 -7.58 -27.08 -2.48
N GLU A 387 -6.40 -26.62 -2.12
CA GLU A 387 -5.12 -27.17 -2.59
C GLU A 387 -4.97 -28.63 -2.14
N ASN A 388 -5.21 -28.91 -0.85
CA ASN A 388 -5.19 -30.27 -0.33
C ASN A 388 -6.21 -31.18 -1.02
N GLN A 389 -7.43 -30.69 -1.30
CA GLN A 389 -8.43 -31.44 -2.04
C GLN A 389 -7.96 -31.73 -3.48
N LYS A 390 -7.41 -30.72 -4.16
CA LYS A 390 -6.86 -30.87 -5.50
C LYS A 390 -5.68 -31.85 -5.52
N ASN A 391 -4.83 -31.83 -4.51
CA ASN A 391 -3.71 -32.75 -4.36
C ASN A 391 -4.20 -34.17 -4.08
N GLN A 392 -5.24 -34.36 -3.27
CA GLN A 392 -5.87 -35.68 -3.08
C GLN A 392 -6.54 -36.19 -4.37
N GLU A 393 -7.21 -35.31 -5.12
CA GLU A 393 -7.80 -35.64 -6.42
C GLU A 393 -6.70 -35.98 -7.44
N SER A 394 -5.61 -35.21 -7.50
CA SER A 394 -4.48 -35.47 -8.39
C SER A 394 -3.71 -36.72 -8.01
N GLU A 395 -3.49 -36.99 -6.73
CA GLU A 395 -2.92 -38.25 -6.22
C GLU A 395 -3.83 -39.44 -6.54
N SER A 396 -5.15 -39.27 -6.48
CA SER A 396 -6.10 -40.33 -6.88
C SER A 396 -6.12 -40.58 -8.40
N LEU A 397 -5.87 -39.55 -9.21
CA LEU A 397 -5.67 -39.64 -10.66
C LEU A 397 -4.30 -40.24 -11.02
N TYR A 398 -3.25 -39.87 -10.28
CA TYR A 398 -1.89 -40.41 -10.42
C TYR A 398 -1.82 -41.88 -9.99
N ARG A 399 -2.57 -42.30 -8.96
CA ARG A 399 -2.70 -43.72 -8.59
C ARG A 399 -3.32 -44.58 -9.70
N ARG A 400 -4.05 -43.98 -10.66
CA ARG A 400 -4.53 -44.63 -11.90
C ARG A 400 -3.55 -44.57 -13.08
N LYS A 401 -2.56 -43.67 -13.05
CA LYS A 401 -1.54 -43.47 -14.11
C LYS A 401 -0.13 -43.96 -13.75
N ALA A 402 0.10 -44.42 -12.52
CA ALA A 402 1.39 -44.89 -12.00
C ALA A 402 1.94 -46.20 -12.62
N LEU A 403 1.58 -46.51 -13.88
CA LEU A 403 2.20 -47.59 -14.63
C LEU A 403 3.11 -47.11 -15.77
N ASN A 404 3.21 -45.82 -16.08
CA ASN A 404 4.21 -45.30 -17.02
C ASN A 404 4.52 -43.82 -16.75
N HIS A 405 5.81 -43.50 -16.64
CA HIS A 405 6.45 -42.17 -16.49
C HIS A 405 6.49 -41.57 -15.08
N ASP A 406 7.60 -41.84 -14.39
CA ASP A 406 8.11 -41.08 -13.26
C ASP A 406 9.30 -40.21 -13.72
N ALA A 407 9.41 -39.04 -13.10
CA ALA A 407 10.42 -37.99 -13.25
C ALA A 407 10.29 -37.09 -14.49
N ALA A 408 9.93 -35.82 -14.25
CA ALA A 408 10.40 -34.73 -15.11
C ALA A 408 11.94 -34.69 -14.98
N ASP A 409 12.66 -34.63 -16.10
CA ASP A 409 14.12 -34.65 -16.13
C ASP A 409 14.69 -33.44 -15.35
N GLU A 410 15.68 -33.66 -14.49
CA GLU A 410 16.36 -32.60 -13.71
C GLU A 410 16.85 -31.45 -14.61
N ASP A 411 17.19 -31.77 -15.87
CA ASP A 411 17.59 -30.82 -16.90
C ASP A 411 16.48 -29.80 -17.25
N GLU A 412 15.21 -30.22 -17.25
CA GLU A 412 14.07 -29.32 -17.52
C GLU A 412 13.88 -28.31 -16.38
N ILE A 413 14.12 -28.73 -15.13
CA ILE A 413 14.05 -27.85 -13.96
C ILE A 413 15.20 -26.85 -13.98
N GLU A 414 16.40 -27.30 -14.34
CA GLU A 414 17.57 -26.43 -14.47
C GLU A 414 17.40 -25.38 -15.57
N GLU A 415 16.79 -25.75 -16.69
CA GLU A 415 16.47 -24.81 -17.76
C GLU A 415 15.42 -23.79 -17.32
N GLN A 416 14.39 -24.22 -16.58
CA GLN A 416 13.39 -23.31 -16.00
C GLN A 416 13.99 -22.33 -14.99
N GLU A 417 14.83 -22.80 -14.07
CA GLU A 417 15.50 -21.94 -13.08
C GLU A 417 16.47 -20.95 -13.76
N PHE A 418 17.15 -21.38 -14.83
CA PHE A 418 18.00 -20.50 -15.64
C PHE A 418 17.19 -19.40 -16.32
N LEU A 419 16.05 -19.75 -16.93
CA LEU A 419 15.16 -18.80 -17.60
C LEU A 419 14.45 -17.85 -16.62
N GLU A 420 14.19 -18.27 -15.38
CA GLU A 420 13.63 -17.40 -14.35
C GLU A 420 14.62 -16.28 -13.94
N LEU A 421 15.91 -16.62 -13.85
CA LEU A 421 16.98 -15.68 -13.52
C LEU A 421 17.42 -14.83 -14.72
N PHE A 422 17.44 -15.42 -15.91
CA PHE A 422 17.85 -14.79 -17.17
C PHE A 422 16.77 -15.03 -18.24
N PRO A 423 15.67 -14.26 -18.22
CA PRO A 423 14.59 -14.46 -19.18
C PRO A 423 15.08 -14.31 -20.62
N ALA A 424 14.78 -15.31 -21.45
CA ALA A 424 15.10 -15.28 -22.87
C ALA A 424 14.13 -14.34 -23.59
N PHE A 425 14.54 -13.09 -23.76
CA PHE A 425 13.77 -12.06 -24.48
C PHE A 425 13.97 -12.13 -26.01
N GLU A 426 14.25 -13.32 -26.56
CA GLU A 426 14.55 -13.45 -28.00
C GLU A 426 13.28 -13.39 -28.88
N ASP A 427 12.10 -13.71 -28.32
CA ASP A 427 10.80 -13.72 -29.01
C ASP A 427 9.96 -12.44 -28.76
N VAL A 428 10.55 -11.35 -28.24
CA VAL A 428 9.84 -10.10 -27.86
C VAL A 428 9.05 -9.46 -29.02
N MET A 429 9.38 -9.81 -30.26
CA MET A 429 8.80 -9.24 -31.47
C MET A 429 7.69 -10.10 -32.13
N ASP A 430 7.51 -11.35 -31.70
CA ASP A 430 6.50 -12.27 -32.25
C ASP A 430 5.21 -12.22 -31.42
N LYS A 431 4.25 -11.41 -31.86
CA LYS A 431 2.96 -11.18 -31.16
C LYS A 431 2.08 -12.44 -31.06
N ASP A 432 2.35 -13.49 -31.85
CA ASP A 432 1.46 -14.66 -32.01
C ASP A 432 1.67 -15.80 -31.00
N ARG A 433 2.65 -15.72 -30.09
CA ARG A 433 2.93 -16.79 -29.11
C ARG A 433 2.60 -16.46 -27.65
N SER A 434 2.06 -15.28 -27.36
CA SER A 434 1.61 -14.91 -25.99
C SER A 434 0.26 -15.54 -25.61
N LEU A 435 0.06 -16.82 -25.90
CA LEU A 435 -0.99 -17.61 -25.27
C LEU A 435 -0.48 -18.02 -23.88
N LEU A 436 -0.74 -17.16 -22.90
CA LEU A 436 -0.73 -17.55 -21.50
C LEU A 436 -1.48 -18.88 -21.36
N PRO A 437 -0.93 -19.90 -20.68
CA PRO A 437 -1.64 -21.14 -20.46
C PRO A 437 -3.00 -20.85 -19.79
N PRO A 438 -4.07 -21.58 -20.14
CA PRO A 438 -5.41 -21.30 -19.65
C PRO A 438 -5.46 -21.37 -18.11
N GLY A 439 -5.73 -20.20 -17.52
CA GLY A 439 -6.16 -19.92 -16.15
C GLY A 439 -5.86 -20.95 -15.07
N LYS A 440 -4.74 -20.79 -14.36
CA LYS A 440 -4.74 -21.12 -12.92
C LYS A 440 -5.83 -20.24 -12.29
N LYS A 441 -6.83 -20.85 -11.65
CA LYS A 441 -7.78 -20.11 -10.82
C LYS A 441 -6.97 -19.27 -9.83
N SER A 442 -7.26 -17.97 -9.73
CA SER A 442 -6.54 -17.10 -8.79
C SER A 442 -6.80 -17.57 -7.37
N ASP A 443 -5.75 -17.90 -6.63
CA ASP A 443 -5.84 -18.14 -5.20
C ASP A 443 -6.39 -16.88 -4.50
N LEU A 444 -7.11 -17.03 -3.39
CA LEU A 444 -7.60 -15.89 -2.61
C LEU A 444 -6.44 -15.14 -1.95
N VAL A 445 -5.35 -15.84 -1.66
CA VAL A 445 -4.14 -15.31 -1.04
C VAL A 445 -2.91 -15.65 -1.89
N ASP A 446 -2.25 -14.62 -2.40
CA ASP A 446 -1.02 -14.75 -3.20
C ASP A 446 0.24 -14.72 -2.32
N SER A 447 1.34 -15.36 -2.75
CA SER A 447 2.61 -15.43 -2.01
C SER A 447 3.16 -14.04 -1.67
N LEU A 448 3.06 -13.08 -2.60
CA LEU A 448 3.46 -11.69 -2.34
C LEU A 448 2.63 -11.06 -1.21
N GLN A 449 1.33 -11.37 -1.15
CA GLN A 449 0.44 -10.86 -0.12
C GLN A 449 0.77 -11.45 1.26
N ILE A 450 1.20 -12.72 1.31
CA ILE A 450 1.70 -13.36 2.53
C ILE A 450 2.97 -12.66 3.03
N GLN A 451 3.91 -12.37 2.12
CA GLN A 451 5.14 -11.64 2.44
C GLN A 451 4.84 -10.25 2.99
N LEU A 452 3.89 -9.53 2.38
CA LEU A 452 3.44 -8.22 2.85
C LEU A 452 2.79 -8.30 4.24
N LEU A 453 1.91 -9.29 4.49
CA LEU A 453 1.30 -9.48 5.81
C LEU A 453 2.37 -9.73 6.89
N ALA A 454 3.33 -10.61 6.60
CA ALA A 454 4.44 -10.88 7.51
C ALA A 454 5.28 -9.62 7.73
N GLY A 455 5.62 -8.85 6.69
CA GLY A 455 6.34 -7.58 6.81
C GLY A 455 5.61 -6.57 7.70
N LEU A 456 4.29 -6.42 7.53
CA LEU A 456 3.45 -5.57 8.38
C LEU A 456 3.36 -6.07 9.82
N HIS A 457 3.33 -7.39 10.04
CA HIS A 457 3.42 -7.95 11.38
C HIS A 457 4.75 -7.59 12.06
N HIS A 458 5.87 -7.64 11.32
CA HIS A 458 7.17 -7.22 11.83
C HIS A 458 7.22 -5.72 12.14
N SER A 459 6.60 -4.84 11.35
CA SER A 459 6.54 -3.42 11.68
C SER A 459 5.68 -3.15 12.93
N LEU A 460 4.64 -3.96 13.15
CA LEU A 460 3.75 -3.88 14.30
C LEU A 460 4.33 -4.41 15.61
N PHE A 461 5.21 -5.42 15.58
CA PHE A 461 5.66 -6.11 16.79
C PHE A 461 7.19 -6.27 16.88
N GLY A 462 7.94 -5.79 15.89
CA GLY A 462 9.40 -5.82 15.88
C GLY A 462 10.04 -4.76 16.76
N ILE A 463 11.27 -5.04 17.18
CA ILE A 463 12.11 -4.20 18.05
C ILE A 463 12.86 -3.12 17.25
N SER A 464 12.99 -3.29 15.93
CA SER A 464 13.82 -2.44 15.06
C SER A 464 13.09 -1.19 14.56
N SER A 465 13.57 -0.02 14.97
CA SER A 465 13.13 1.31 14.50
C SER A 465 13.25 1.50 12.97
N GLY A 466 14.10 0.73 12.27
CA GLY A 466 14.29 0.84 10.82
C GLY A 466 13.12 0.35 9.96
N ALA A 467 12.28 -0.57 10.47
CA ALA A 467 11.12 -1.11 9.74
C ALA A 467 9.91 -0.15 9.69
N ILE A 468 10.02 0.97 10.39
CA ILE A 468 8.95 1.96 10.59
C ILE A 468 8.81 2.87 9.34
N SER A 469 9.86 3.01 8.55
CA SER A 469 9.90 3.87 7.35
C SER A 469 9.00 3.37 6.21
N ASP A 470 8.82 2.05 6.07
CA ASP A 470 8.12 1.47 4.91
C ASP A 470 6.58 1.41 5.06
N ALA A 471 6.05 1.62 6.27
CA ALA A 471 4.62 1.45 6.54
C ALA A 471 3.74 2.44 5.74
N ARG A 472 4.16 3.71 5.63
CA ARG A 472 3.45 4.74 4.85
C ARG A 472 3.42 4.39 3.37
N GLN A 473 4.58 4.04 2.80
CA GLN A 473 4.68 3.69 1.39
C GLN A 473 3.85 2.44 1.06
N THR A 474 3.91 1.43 1.93
CA THR A 474 3.12 0.19 1.79
C THR A 474 1.62 0.48 1.84
N PHE A 475 1.18 1.34 2.78
CA PHE A 475 -0.21 1.75 2.87
C PHE A 475 -0.67 2.53 1.62
N GLN A 476 0.15 3.47 1.14
CA GLN A 476 -0.14 4.23 -0.09
C GLN A 476 -0.21 3.31 -1.32
N ALA A 477 0.72 2.36 -1.49
CA ALA A 477 0.70 1.40 -2.58
C ALA A 477 -0.58 0.54 -2.57
N LEU A 478 -0.95 -0.01 -1.40
CA LEU A 478 -2.17 -0.79 -1.24
C LEU A 478 -3.43 0.04 -1.52
N ARG A 479 -3.47 1.31 -1.09
CA ARG A 479 -4.57 2.24 -1.40
C ARG A 479 -4.70 2.47 -2.89
N THR A 480 -3.60 2.75 -3.59
CA THR A 480 -3.60 2.98 -5.04
C THR A 480 -4.08 1.73 -5.78
N THR A 481 -3.58 0.54 -5.44
CA THR A 481 -4.01 -0.71 -6.06
C THR A 481 -5.48 -1.01 -5.79
N ALA A 482 -5.97 -0.76 -4.57
CA ALA A 482 -7.38 -0.94 -4.22
C ALA A 482 -8.28 0.05 -4.97
N LEU A 483 -7.84 1.30 -5.13
CA LEU A 483 -8.54 2.32 -5.91
C LEU A 483 -8.62 1.92 -7.38
N ILE A 484 -7.53 1.42 -7.99
CA ILE A 484 -7.54 0.93 -9.38
C ILE A 484 -8.58 -0.19 -9.54
N SER A 485 -8.58 -1.21 -8.65
CA SER A 485 -9.57 -2.29 -8.74
C SER A 485 -11.00 -1.81 -8.55
N LEU A 486 -11.21 -0.78 -7.71
CA LEU A 486 -12.52 -0.18 -7.49
C LEU A 486 -12.98 0.60 -8.72
N LEU A 487 -12.09 1.39 -9.33
CA LEU A 487 -12.37 2.13 -10.55
C LEU A 487 -12.72 1.15 -11.68
N GLU A 488 -11.88 0.15 -11.96
CA GLU A 488 -12.10 -0.83 -13.03
C GLU A 488 -13.43 -1.61 -12.89
N SER A 489 -13.86 -1.90 -11.66
CA SER A 489 -15.08 -2.69 -11.41
C SER A 489 -16.35 -1.87 -11.23
N GLN A 490 -16.26 -0.65 -10.72
CA GLN A 490 -17.40 0.13 -10.21
C GLN A 490 -17.43 1.59 -10.69
N MET A 491 -16.65 2.00 -11.71
CA MET A 491 -16.68 3.36 -12.28
C MET A 491 -18.07 4.05 -12.33
N PRO A 492 -19.13 3.43 -12.90
CA PRO A 492 -20.41 4.11 -13.09
C PRO A 492 -21.23 4.32 -11.80
N SER A 493 -20.89 3.64 -10.70
CA SER A 493 -21.60 3.71 -9.42
C SER A 493 -20.92 4.63 -8.40
N LEU A 494 -19.75 5.18 -8.74
CA LEU A 494 -18.99 6.06 -7.86
C LEU A 494 -19.55 7.49 -7.81
N PRO A 495 -19.56 8.15 -6.64
CA PRO A 495 -20.12 9.48 -6.46
C PRO A 495 -19.22 10.56 -7.10
N ASP A 496 -19.79 11.61 -7.69
CA ASP A 496 -19.01 12.69 -8.33
C ASP A 496 -18.30 13.63 -7.34
N VAL A 497 -18.54 13.43 -6.03
CA VAL A 497 -17.81 14.14 -4.97
C VAL A 497 -16.36 13.66 -4.90
N LEU A 498 -16.07 12.43 -5.34
CA LEU A 498 -14.71 11.89 -5.31
C LEU A 498 -13.74 12.71 -6.15
N ASP A 499 -14.20 13.36 -7.22
CA ASP A 499 -13.38 14.27 -8.02
C ASP A 499 -12.72 15.35 -7.15
N ASN A 500 -13.49 15.92 -6.20
CA ASN A 500 -13.03 16.96 -5.29
C ASN A 500 -12.26 16.38 -4.10
N GLU A 501 -12.76 15.29 -3.51
CA GLU A 501 -12.11 14.65 -2.35
C GLU A 501 -10.73 14.06 -2.69
N SER A 502 -10.54 13.65 -3.95
CA SER A 502 -9.30 13.04 -4.41
C SER A 502 -8.29 14.01 -5.01
N ILE A 503 -8.53 15.34 -5.04
CA ILE A 503 -7.61 16.32 -5.66
C ILE A 503 -6.17 16.16 -5.15
N THR A 504 -5.98 16.09 -3.84
CA THR A 504 -4.63 15.92 -3.25
C THR A 504 -3.99 14.60 -3.68
N PHE A 505 -4.80 13.53 -3.74
CA PHE A 505 -4.36 12.21 -4.19
C PHE A 505 -3.99 12.22 -5.68
N GLN A 506 -4.80 12.84 -6.54
CA GLN A 506 -4.52 13.02 -7.97
C GLN A 506 -3.23 13.81 -8.19
N LEU A 507 -3.04 14.93 -7.48
CA LEU A 507 -1.82 15.72 -7.56
C LEU A 507 -0.60 14.91 -7.13
N SER A 508 -0.70 14.10 -6.08
CA SER A 508 0.40 13.23 -5.65
C SER A 508 0.77 12.19 -6.71
N ILE A 509 -0.20 11.50 -7.32
CA ILE A 509 0.03 10.54 -8.41
C ILE A 509 0.67 11.22 -9.62
N LEU A 510 0.12 12.37 -10.04
CA LEU A 510 0.63 13.10 -11.20
C LEU A 510 2.06 13.60 -10.96
N ARG A 511 2.35 14.08 -9.74
CA ARG A 511 3.71 14.45 -9.32
C ARG A 511 4.65 13.26 -9.39
N ASP A 512 4.27 12.12 -8.83
CA ASP A 512 5.12 10.92 -8.80
C ASP A 512 5.44 10.44 -10.23
N ARG A 513 4.44 10.44 -11.12
CA ARG A 513 4.66 10.15 -12.55
C ARG A 513 5.57 11.16 -13.24
N LEU A 514 5.48 12.45 -12.90
CA LEU A 514 6.41 13.46 -13.43
C LEU A 514 7.83 13.27 -12.90
N PHE A 515 8.01 12.93 -11.62
CA PHE A 515 9.34 12.68 -11.05
C PHE A 515 9.99 11.42 -11.62
N GLU A 516 9.21 10.33 -11.76
CA GLU A 516 9.63 9.10 -12.45
C GLU A 516 10.14 9.41 -13.87
N LEU A 517 9.43 10.27 -14.61
CA LEU A 517 9.84 10.71 -15.95
C LEU A 517 11.09 11.59 -15.92
N ASN A 518 11.25 12.45 -14.91
CA ASN A 518 12.39 13.38 -14.83
C ASN A 518 13.64 12.78 -14.17
N GLY A 519 13.60 11.51 -13.75
CA GLY A 519 14.75 10.81 -13.17
C GLY A 519 15.13 11.29 -11.78
N HIS A 520 14.22 11.98 -11.10
CA HIS A 520 14.40 12.37 -9.71
C HIS A 520 14.01 11.18 -8.84
N HIS A 521 14.90 10.20 -8.74
CA HIS A 521 14.76 9.13 -7.74
C HIS A 521 15.26 9.65 -6.40
N ASP A 522 14.51 9.36 -5.33
CA ASP A 522 15.05 9.53 -3.99
C ASP A 522 16.26 8.59 -3.84
N PRO A 523 17.44 9.09 -3.47
CA PRO A 523 18.67 8.28 -3.37
C PRO A 523 18.61 7.20 -2.27
N ALA A 524 17.50 7.14 -1.52
CA ALA A 524 17.26 6.18 -0.43
C ALA A 524 16.56 4.89 -0.87
N GLU A 525 16.08 4.77 -2.11
CA GLU A 525 15.17 3.69 -2.52
C GLU A 525 15.82 2.56 -3.33
N LYS A 526 15.73 1.36 -2.73
CA LYS A 526 15.75 0.00 -3.30
C LYS A 526 16.95 -0.43 -4.16
N SER A 527 17.26 -1.70 -3.99
CA SER A 527 18.26 -2.44 -4.77
C SER A 527 17.72 -2.66 -6.18
N TYR A 528 18.31 -2.01 -7.19
CA TYR A 528 17.89 -2.13 -8.61
C TYR A 528 18.32 -3.48 -9.21
N ASP A 529 17.36 -4.24 -9.74
CA ASP A 529 17.57 -5.47 -10.51
C ASP A 529 17.40 -5.22 -12.02
N PHE A 530 18.48 -5.38 -12.77
CA PHE A 530 18.54 -5.14 -14.21
C PHE A 530 17.56 -6.00 -15.04
N TYR A 531 17.23 -7.20 -14.59
CA TYR A 531 16.45 -8.17 -15.38
C TYR A 531 14.94 -8.01 -15.19
N THR A 532 14.52 -7.56 -14.01
CA THR A 532 13.12 -7.53 -13.59
C THR A 532 12.59 -6.11 -13.39
N ASP A 533 13.40 -5.20 -12.85
CA ASP A 533 12.95 -3.85 -12.51
C ASP A 533 12.92 -2.92 -13.73
N ALA A 534 11.98 -1.97 -13.67
CA ALA A 534 11.87 -0.90 -14.66
C ALA A 534 12.92 0.20 -14.42
N ASN A 535 13.58 0.65 -15.49
CA ASN A 535 14.41 1.86 -15.46
C ASN A 535 13.99 2.82 -16.57
N ILE A 536 13.10 3.74 -16.22
CA ILE A 536 12.47 4.67 -17.16
C ILE A 536 13.54 5.56 -17.83
N GLN A 537 14.57 5.99 -17.10
CA GLN A 537 15.61 6.88 -17.62
C GLN A 537 16.45 6.19 -18.71
N GLU A 538 16.83 4.95 -18.49
CA GLU A 538 17.55 4.17 -19.49
C GLU A 538 16.64 3.87 -20.70
N VAL A 539 15.41 3.39 -20.48
CA VAL A 539 14.45 3.10 -21.55
C VAL A 539 14.12 4.34 -22.39
N LYS A 540 14.11 5.54 -21.78
CA LYS A 540 14.00 6.82 -22.51
C LYS A 540 15.16 7.04 -23.50
N LYS A 541 16.41 6.77 -23.11
CA LYS A 541 17.56 6.86 -24.03
C LYS A 541 17.37 5.96 -25.24
N ALA A 542 16.92 4.71 -25.03
CA ALA A 542 16.62 3.80 -26.12
C ALA A 542 15.50 4.30 -27.03
N THR A 543 14.45 4.90 -26.45
CA THR A 543 13.35 5.50 -27.20
C THR A 543 13.87 6.53 -28.20
N PHE A 544 14.73 7.46 -27.76
CA PHE A 544 15.30 8.50 -28.63
C PHE A 544 16.19 7.94 -29.75
N VAL A 545 17.05 6.96 -29.42
CA VAL A 545 17.94 6.33 -30.42
C VAL A 545 17.14 5.58 -31.50
N VAL A 546 16.13 4.81 -31.09
CA VAL A 546 15.27 4.05 -32.01
C VAL A 546 14.39 4.98 -32.85
N GLU A 547 13.85 6.05 -32.27
CA GLU A 547 13.06 7.04 -33.00
C GLU A 547 13.88 7.79 -34.06
N SER A 548 15.13 8.17 -33.74
CA SER A 548 16.05 8.75 -34.72
C SER A 548 16.29 7.80 -35.91
N LEU A 549 16.54 6.51 -35.63
CA LEU A 549 16.73 5.50 -36.68
C LEU A 549 15.46 5.31 -37.51
N ARG A 550 14.29 5.23 -36.87
CA ARG A 550 12.99 5.13 -37.54
C ARG A 550 12.75 6.30 -38.50
N ASN A 551 13.01 7.54 -38.06
CA ASN A 551 12.83 8.74 -38.87
C ASN A 551 13.79 8.73 -40.08
N ARG A 552 15.04 8.26 -39.88
CA ARG A 552 15.99 8.09 -40.97
C ARG A 552 15.52 7.04 -41.98
N LEU A 553 15.01 5.90 -41.50
CA LEU A 553 14.46 4.84 -42.36
C LEU A 553 13.26 5.34 -43.16
N GLU A 554 12.38 6.16 -42.59
CA GLU A 554 11.26 6.76 -43.34
C GLU A 554 11.72 7.62 -44.52
N VAL A 555 12.82 8.35 -44.37
CA VAL A 555 13.41 9.13 -45.47
C VAL A 555 13.95 8.20 -46.56
N ILE A 556 14.70 7.16 -46.19
CA ILE A 556 15.29 6.23 -47.17
C ILE A 556 14.21 5.38 -47.87
N ILE A 557 13.15 4.97 -47.16
CA ILE A 557 12.02 4.20 -47.73
C ILE A 557 11.25 5.02 -48.79
N ARG A 558 11.17 6.35 -48.65
CA ARG A 558 10.55 7.20 -49.69
C ARG A 558 11.34 7.16 -51.00
N GLU A 559 12.66 7.04 -50.92
CA GLU A 559 13.53 6.92 -52.10
C GLU A 559 13.58 5.49 -52.64
N TRP A 560 13.47 4.48 -51.76
CA TRP A 560 13.59 3.05 -52.08
C TRP A 560 12.40 2.23 -51.54
N PRO A 561 11.18 2.45 -52.06
CA PRO A 561 9.97 1.83 -51.51
C PRO A 561 9.93 0.31 -51.68
N ASP A 562 10.51 -0.22 -52.75
CA ASP A 562 10.49 -1.66 -53.07
C ASP A 562 11.43 -2.50 -52.19
N GLN A 563 12.29 -1.86 -51.41
CA GLN A 563 13.26 -2.57 -50.59
C GLN A 563 12.66 -3.05 -49.26
N MET A 564 12.35 -4.33 -49.20
CA MET A 564 11.73 -4.97 -48.03
C MET A 564 12.58 -4.92 -46.76
N VAL A 565 13.92 -4.91 -46.86
CA VAL A 565 14.82 -4.84 -45.69
C VAL A 565 14.58 -3.56 -44.89
N LEU A 566 14.41 -2.41 -45.57
CA LEU A 566 14.15 -1.13 -44.91
C LEU A 566 12.76 -1.11 -44.26
N GLN A 567 11.76 -1.68 -44.93
CA GLN A 567 10.43 -1.82 -44.36
C GLN A 567 10.45 -2.70 -43.10
N HIS A 568 11.13 -3.85 -43.14
CA HIS A 568 11.27 -4.73 -41.97
C HIS A 568 11.99 -4.05 -40.81
N LEU A 569 13.07 -3.29 -41.08
CA LEU A 569 13.77 -2.50 -40.07
C LEU A 569 12.84 -1.46 -39.43
N LYS A 570 12.03 -0.76 -40.24
CA LYS A 570 11.04 0.20 -39.73
C LYS A 570 10.00 -0.50 -38.85
N HIS A 571 9.42 -1.62 -39.29
CA HIS A 571 8.44 -2.40 -38.51
C HIS A 571 9.03 -2.86 -37.18
N ARG A 572 10.32 -3.17 -37.13
CA ARG A 572 11.00 -3.53 -35.88
C ARG A 572 11.25 -2.34 -34.97
N CYS A 573 11.61 -1.17 -35.50
CA CYS A 573 11.61 0.06 -34.72
C CYS A 573 10.21 0.34 -34.14
N ASP A 574 9.15 0.20 -34.94
CA ASP A 574 7.76 0.37 -34.49
C ASP A 574 7.39 -0.63 -33.38
N GLY A 575 7.81 -1.90 -33.51
CA GLY A 575 7.62 -2.93 -32.49
C GLY A 575 8.35 -2.64 -31.18
N ILE A 576 9.61 -2.17 -31.24
CA ILE A 576 10.37 -1.77 -30.04
C ILE A 576 9.71 -0.56 -29.38
N LEU A 577 9.29 0.44 -30.14
CA LEU A 577 8.58 1.60 -29.61
C LEU A 577 7.21 1.23 -29.02
N SER A 578 6.61 0.11 -29.45
CA SER A 578 5.35 -0.38 -28.87
C SER A 578 5.51 -1.01 -27.47
N LEU A 579 6.74 -1.28 -27.00
CA LEU A 579 6.99 -1.79 -25.65
C LEU A 579 6.60 -0.77 -24.56
N ASP A 580 6.24 -1.27 -23.37
CA ASP A 580 5.91 -0.45 -22.19
C ASP A 580 7.18 0.28 -21.67
N LEU A 581 7.01 1.51 -21.20
CA LEU A 581 8.05 2.29 -20.52
C LEU A 581 8.52 1.63 -19.22
N HIS A 582 7.66 0.84 -18.58
CA HIS A 582 8.00 0.05 -17.39
C HIS A 582 8.63 -1.32 -17.72
N SER A 583 8.98 -1.59 -18.99
CA SER A 583 9.72 -2.79 -19.34
C SER A 583 11.14 -2.77 -18.73
N SER A 584 11.66 -3.93 -18.34
CA SER A 584 13.03 -4.04 -17.86
C SER A 584 14.06 -3.71 -18.95
N VAL A 585 15.22 -3.21 -18.54
CA VAL A 585 16.29 -2.84 -19.48
C VAL A 585 16.78 -4.06 -20.24
N ALA A 586 16.85 -5.24 -19.61
CA ALA A 586 17.20 -6.50 -20.26
C ALA A 586 16.27 -6.84 -21.44
N LYS A 587 14.96 -6.63 -21.30
CA LYS A 587 13.98 -6.87 -22.38
C LYS A 587 14.22 -5.96 -23.57
N VAL A 588 14.43 -4.66 -23.32
CA VAL A 588 14.69 -3.69 -24.38
C VAL A 588 16.06 -3.93 -25.02
N LEU A 589 17.08 -4.30 -24.23
CA LEU A 589 18.43 -4.61 -24.70
C LEU A 589 18.42 -5.73 -25.75
N SER A 590 17.71 -6.83 -25.49
CA SER A 590 17.56 -7.94 -26.44
C SER A 590 17.02 -7.47 -27.79
N ALA A 591 16.00 -6.61 -27.76
CA ALA A 591 15.39 -6.08 -28.97
C ALA A 591 16.34 -5.11 -29.73
N LEU A 592 17.13 -4.29 -29.01
CA LEU A 592 18.14 -3.43 -29.62
C LEU A 592 19.29 -4.22 -30.26
N GLU A 593 19.73 -5.31 -29.65
CA GLU A 593 20.78 -6.19 -30.21
C GLU A 593 20.32 -6.84 -31.52
N GLN A 594 19.07 -7.32 -31.59
CA GLN A 594 18.49 -7.84 -32.82
C GLN A 594 18.36 -6.76 -33.91
N LEU A 595 17.92 -5.56 -33.52
CA LEU A 595 17.82 -4.43 -34.45
C LEU A 595 19.18 -4.06 -35.04
N LEU A 596 20.22 -3.97 -34.21
CA LEU A 596 21.58 -3.65 -34.66
C LEU A 596 22.08 -4.67 -35.69
N LEU A 597 21.90 -5.98 -35.43
CA LEU A 597 22.28 -7.04 -36.36
C LEU A 597 21.64 -6.82 -37.74
N GLN A 598 20.34 -6.56 -37.78
CA GLN A 598 19.62 -6.41 -39.04
C GLN A 598 19.94 -5.11 -39.79
N THR A 599 20.36 -4.06 -39.09
CA THR A 599 20.84 -2.85 -39.78
C THR A 599 22.13 -3.11 -40.55
N GLN A 600 22.95 -4.09 -40.14
CA GLN A 600 24.17 -4.46 -40.86
C GLN A 600 23.85 -5.07 -42.23
N ASP A 601 22.73 -5.81 -42.35
CA ASP A 601 22.29 -6.39 -43.61
C ASP A 601 22.05 -5.32 -44.69
N TRP A 602 21.52 -4.15 -44.31
CA TRP A 602 21.35 -3.03 -45.22
C TRP A 602 22.66 -2.33 -45.57
N GLU A 603 23.58 -2.17 -44.61
CA GLU A 603 24.86 -1.48 -44.82
C GLU A 603 25.76 -2.16 -45.84
N ILE A 604 25.59 -3.46 -46.07
CA ILE A 604 26.30 -4.19 -47.12
C ILE A 604 25.99 -3.61 -48.51
N TYR A 605 24.78 -3.07 -48.70
CA TYR A 605 24.26 -2.57 -49.97
C TYR A 605 24.13 -1.03 -50.02
N ALA A 606 24.29 -0.35 -48.88
CA ALA A 606 24.10 1.09 -48.76
C ALA A 606 25.26 1.90 -49.38
N ASN A 607 24.92 3.04 -49.99
CA ASN A 607 25.91 4.02 -50.45
C ASN A 607 26.16 5.10 -49.37
N ARG A 608 27.10 6.03 -49.61
CA ARG A 608 27.44 7.10 -48.65
C ARG A 608 26.25 8.00 -48.28
N GLN A 609 25.27 8.15 -49.17
CA GLN A 609 24.11 9.03 -48.94
C GLN A 609 23.01 8.33 -48.14
N ASN A 610 22.93 6.99 -48.16
CA ASN A 610 21.86 6.18 -47.55
C ASN A 610 22.36 5.24 -46.45
N THR A 611 23.51 5.57 -45.86
CA THR A 611 24.08 4.88 -44.70
C THR A 611 23.32 5.21 -43.41
N LEU A 612 23.30 4.22 -42.52
CA LEU A 612 22.78 4.18 -41.15
C LEU A 612 23.91 4.13 -40.09
N LYS A 613 25.20 4.22 -40.47
CA LYS A 613 26.35 4.08 -39.57
C LYS A 613 26.30 4.94 -38.30
N ASP A 614 25.88 6.20 -38.40
CA ASP A 614 25.76 7.09 -37.23
C ASP A 614 24.73 6.56 -36.20
N HIS A 615 23.64 5.97 -36.71
CA HIS A 615 22.60 5.35 -35.89
C HIS A 615 23.07 3.99 -35.33
N GLN A 616 23.83 3.20 -36.11
CA GLN A 616 24.47 1.98 -35.61
C GLN A 616 25.46 2.27 -34.49
N GLN A 617 26.25 3.34 -34.60
CA GLN A 617 27.19 3.76 -33.56
C GLN A 617 26.44 4.17 -32.28
N SER A 618 25.33 4.89 -32.41
CA SER A 618 24.47 5.27 -31.28
C SER A 618 23.80 4.06 -30.60
N LEU A 619 23.34 3.07 -31.38
CA LEU A 619 22.84 1.80 -30.84
C LEU A 619 23.97 1.03 -30.13
N THR A 620 25.15 0.97 -30.73
CA THR A 620 26.31 0.26 -30.18
C THR A 620 26.76 0.86 -28.86
N SER A 621 26.86 2.20 -28.75
CA SER A 621 27.23 2.86 -27.50
C SER A 621 26.23 2.56 -26.38
N LEU A 622 24.93 2.61 -26.69
CA LEU A 622 23.88 2.32 -25.71
C LEU A 622 23.91 0.86 -25.25
N ILE A 623 24.08 -0.09 -26.16
CA ILE A 623 24.23 -1.52 -25.84
C ILE A 623 25.46 -1.73 -24.92
N VAL A 624 26.59 -1.08 -25.21
CA VAL A 624 27.79 -1.18 -24.38
C VAL A 624 27.56 -0.59 -22.98
N GLU A 625 26.89 0.56 -22.88
CA GLU A 625 26.51 1.17 -21.60
C GLU A 625 25.62 0.23 -20.77
N TRP A 626 24.61 -0.38 -21.38
CA TRP A 626 23.71 -1.30 -20.69
C TRP A 626 24.36 -2.61 -20.29
N ARG A 627 25.29 -3.14 -21.08
CA ARG A 627 26.10 -4.30 -20.67
C ARG A 627 27.00 -3.97 -19.47
N ARG A 628 27.48 -2.72 -19.32
CA ARG A 628 28.20 -2.27 -18.12
C ARG A 628 27.27 -2.13 -16.92
N LEU A 629 26.08 -1.59 -17.15
CA LEU A 629 25.05 -1.48 -16.11
C LEU A 629 24.65 -2.86 -15.58
N GLU A 630 24.40 -3.83 -16.47
CA GLU A 630 24.11 -5.23 -16.15
C GLU A 630 25.17 -5.82 -15.18
N LEU A 631 26.45 -5.64 -15.52
CA LEU A 631 27.57 -6.11 -14.70
C LEU A 631 27.67 -5.45 -13.32
N SER A 632 27.30 -4.16 -13.22
CA SER A 632 27.25 -3.46 -11.93
C SER A 632 26.14 -3.98 -11.00
N CYS A 633 25.11 -4.63 -11.55
CA CYS A 633 23.95 -5.13 -10.81
C CYS A 633 24.12 -6.57 -10.27
N TRP A 634 25.19 -7.29 -10.61
CA TRP A 634 25.36 -8.70 -10.21
C TRP A 634 25.53 -8.92 -8.71
N GLN A 635 26.13 -7.97 -7.99
CA GLN A 635 26.20 -8.05 -6.52
C GLN A 635 24.80 -7.95 -5.90
N MET A 636 23.91 -7.19 -6.55
CA MET A 636 22.51 -7.06 -6.12
C MET A 636 21.70 -8.32 -6.41
N LEU A 637 22.06 -9.10 -7.43
CA LEU A 637 21.41 -10.38 -7.72
C LEU A 637 21.52 -11.37 -6.54
N LEU A 638 22.71 -11.52 -5.95
CA LEU A 638 22.89 -12.39 -4.77
C LEU A 638 22.09 -11.86 -3.57
N GLN A 639 22.03 -10.54 -3.39
CA GLN A 639 21.23 -9.91 -2.34
C GLN A 639 19.72 -10.15 -2.55
N SER A 640 19.23 -10.01 -3.79
CA SER A 640 17.84 -10.29 -4.18
C SER A 640 17.50 -11.75 -3.91
N GLN A 641 18.34 -12.69 -4.33
CA GLN A 641 18.13 -14.12 -4.05
C GLN A 641 18.13 -14.44 -2.54
N ALA A 642 18.99 -13.78 -1.75
CA ALA A 642 18.99 -13.92 -0.29
C ALA A 642 17.67 -13.43 0.32
N GLN A 643 17.15 -12.29 -0.14
CA GLN A 643 15.88 -11.73 0.31
C GLN A 643 14.70 -12.63 -0.09
N LEU A 644 14.63 -13.10 -1.33
CA LEU A 644 13.60 -14.03 -1.80
C LEU A 644 13.58 -15.31 -0.95
N PHE A 645 14.76 -15.89 -0.68
CA PHE A 645 14.87 -17.09 0.13
C PHE A 645 14.44 -16.85 1.59
N ALA A 646 14.83 -15.72 2.17
CA ALA A 646 14.44 -15.30 3.51
C ALA A 646 12.94 -15.03 3.62
N ASN A 647 12.32 -14.44 2.58
CA ASN A 647 10.89 -14.16 2.50
C ASN A 647 10.04 -15.43 2.42
N GLY A 648 10.61 -16.55 1.96
CA GLY A 648 9.95 -17.87 2.02
C GLY A 648 9.53 -18.30 3.44
N ALA A 649 10.15 -17.73 4.49
CA ALA A 649 9.73 -17.97 5.87
C ALA A 649 8.34 -17.38 6.20
N SER A 650 7.85 -16.42 5.41
CA SER A 650 6.58 -15.72 5.64
C SER A 650 5.35 -16.64 5.66
N GLU A 651 5.35 -17.73 4.89
CA GLU A 651 4.28 -18.74 4.93
C GLU A 651 4.09 -19.37 6.31
N SER A 652 5.16 -19.42 7.11
CA SER A 652 5.11 -19.96 8.46
C SER A 652 4.36 -19.07 9.44
N TRP A 653 4.06 -17.82 9.07
CA TRP A 653 3.27 -16.90 9.88
C TRP A 653 1.91 -17.49 10.25
N PHE A 654 1.18 -18.07 9.28
CA PHE A 654 -0.13 -18.66 9.54
C PHE A 654 -0.06 -19.88 10.46
N ARG A 655 0.99 -20.70 10.30
CA ARG A 655 1.21 -21.87 11.16
C ARG A 655 1.49 -21.44 12.59
N LEU A 656 2.35 -20.45 12.79
CA LEU A 656 2.67 -19.92 14.12
C LEU A 656 1.47 -19.24 14.77
N TYR A 657 0.65 -18.51 14.00
CA TYR A 657 -0.60 -17.93 14.50
C TYR A 657 -1.58 -19.01 14.96
N ASP A 658 -1.73 -20.08 14.19
CA ASP A 658 -2.58 -21.20 14.55
C ASP A 658 -2.10 -21.88 15.84
N ILE A 659 -0.81 -22.26 15.92
CA ILE A 659 -0.31 -23.00 17.08
C ILE A 659 -0.16 -22.15 18.35
N SER A 660 0.17 -20.87 18.22
CA SER A 660 0.49 -20.01 19.38
C SER A 660 -0.74 -19.29 19.92
N VAL A 661 -1.72 -18.98 19.07
CA VAL A 661 -2.90 -18.19 19.46
C VAL A 661 -4.16 -19.01 19.35
N ARG A 662 -4.56 -19.44 18.14
CA ARG A 662 -5.86 -20.10 17.93
C ARG A 662 -5.96 -21.42 18.69
N GLY A 663 -5.02 -22.33 18.49
CA GLY A 663 -5.01 -23.65 19.12
C GLY A 663 -4.83 -23.57 20.64
N ALA A 664 -4.02 -22.64 21.13
CA ALA A 664 -3.87 -22.42 22.58
C ALA A 664 -5.16 -21.91 23.24
N LEU A 665 -5.85 -20.96 22.60
CA LEU A 665 -7.14 -20.44 23.10
C LEU A 665 -8.25 -21.49 23.00
N ALA A 666 -8.29 -22.28 21.91
CA ALA A 666 -9.23 -23.39 21.77
C ALA A 666 -9.03 -24.45 22.87
N ALA A 667 -7.79 -24.83 23.16
CA ALA A 667 -7.48 -25.77 24.25
C ALA A 667 -7.85 -25.22 25.63
N ALA A 668 -7.77 -23.90 25.84
CA ALA A 668 -8.23 -23.25 27.07
C ALA A 668 -9.77 -23.27 27.19
N ASP A 669 -10.48 -23.10 26.07
CA ASP A 669 -11.94 -23.23 26.04
C ASP A 669 -12.37 -24.66 26.37
N ASP A 670 -11.71 -25.67 25.79
CA ASP A 670 -11.99 -27.10 26.05
C ASP A 670 -11.70 -27.51 27.50
N GLU A 671 -10.64 -26.95 28.12
CA GLU A 671 -10.31 -27.14 29.53
C GLU A 671 -11.43 -26.61 30.45
N SER A 672 -12.09 -25.52 30.05
CA SER A 672 -13.19 -24.92 30.81
C SER A 672 -14.53 -25.65 30.65
N ARG A 673 -14.71 -26.42 29.56
CA ARG A 673 -15.98 -27.06 29.20
C ARG A 673 -16.03 -28.56 29.50
N GLU A 674 -15.09 -29.34 28.96
CA GLU A 674 -15.29 -30.79 28.79
C GLU A 674 -14.10 -31.66 29.23
N SER A 675 -12.85 -31.16 29.18
CA SER A 675 -11.65 -32.00 29.35
C SER A 675 -10.58 -31.39 30.28
N PRO A 676 -10.52 -31.77 31.58
CA PRO A 676 -9.50 -31.25 32.49
C PRO A 676 -8.10 -31.70 32.05
N GLY A 677 -7.19 -30.74 31.87
CA GLY A 677 -5.82 -30.98 31.40
C GLY A 677 -5.61 -30.92 29.88
N ALA A 678 -6.64 -30.59 29.09
CA ALA A 678 -6.52 -30.39 27.64
C ALA A 678 -5.43 -29.37 27.28
N LEU A 679 -5.38 -28.24 27.98
CA LEU A 679 -4.34 -27.21 27.78
C LEU A 679 -2.93 -27.74 28.07
N ALA A 680 -2.76 -28.51 29.15
CA ALA A 680 -1.45 -29.10 29.47
C ALA A 680 -0.99 -30.10 28.40
N GLN A 681 -1.90 -30.90 27.84
CA GLN A 681 -1.61 -31.80 26.73
C GLN A 681 -1.23 -31.03 25.46
N TYR A 682 -1.97 -29.96 25.15
CA TYR A 682 -1.67 -29.10 24.02
C TYR A 682 -0.30 -28.43 24.15
N LEU A 683 0.02 -27.85 25.31
CA LEU A 683 1.33 -27.20 25.54
C LEU A 683 2.49 -28.19 25.49
N ASN A 684 2.29 -29.45 25.91
CA ASN A 684 3.29 -30.51 25.74
C ASN A 684 3.57 -30.84 24.27
N GLN A 685 2.59 -30.71 23.38
CA GLN A 685 2.76 -30.85 21.93
C GLN A 685 3.30 -29.57 21.28
N PHE A 686 3.01 -28.40 21.85
CA PHE A 686 3.45 -27.11 21.35
C PHE A 686 4.98 -26.94 21.40
N VAL A 687 5.63 -27.35 22.50
CA VAL A 687 7.09 -27.25 22.67
C VAL A 687 7.88 -27.97 21.55
N PRO A 688 7.62 -29.25 21.22
CA PRO A 688 8.33 -29.92 20.13
C PRO A 688 8.02 -29.32 18.75
N LEU A 689 6.82 -28.78 18.53
CA LEU A 689 6.49 -28.07 17.27
C LEU A 689 7.33 -26.79 17.11
N LEU A 690 7.54 -26.02 18.18
CA LEU A 690 8.44 -24.85 18.15
C LEU A 690 9.90 -25.26 17.88
N ASP A 691 10.35 -26.35 18.52
CA ASP A 691 11.70 -26.88 18.30
C ASP A 691 11.89 -27.36 16.86
N GLU A 692 10.91 -28.06 16.30
CA GLU A 692 10.92 -28.52 14.91
C GLU A 692 10.92 -27.33 13.95
N PHE A 693 10.12 -26.29 14.24
CA PHE A 693 10.09 -25.07 13.44
C PHE A 693 11.48 -24.42 13.30
N VAL A 694 12.28 -24.40 14.37
CA VAL A 694 13.64 -23.87 14.32
C VAL A 694 14.63 -24.89 13.74
N ARG A 695 14.62 -26.15 14.20
CA ARG A 695 15.59 -27.19 13.76
C ARG A 695 15.46 -27.55 12.29
N SER A 696 14.26 -27.48 11.72
CA SER A 696 14.02 -27.68 10.29
C SER A 696 14.38 -26.47 9.43
N SER A 697 14.87 -25.37 10.03
CA SER A 697 15.21 -24.18 9.26
C SER A 697 16.40 -24.44 8.34
N PRO A 698 16.32 -24.04 7.07
CA PRO A 698 17.50 -23.88 6.24
C PRO A 698 18.30 -22.67 6.73
N LEU A 699 19.60 -22.65 6.42
CA LEU A 699 20.55 -21.63 6.85
C LEU A 699 20.09 -20.21 6.50
N GLY A 700 19.58 -20.01 5.29
CA GLY A 700 19.14 -18.71 4.78
C GLY A 700 17.83 -18.17 5.36
N GLN A 701 17.04 -19.00 6.05
CA GLN A 701 15.76 -18.58 6.68
C GLN A 701 15.85 -18.46 8.20
N TYR A 702 16.96 -18.86 8.81
CA TYR A 702 17.09 -18.96 10.25
C TYR A 702 16.76 -17.66 10.96
N GLU A 703 17.38 -16.55 10.54
CA GLU A 703 17.15 -15.24 11.15
C GLU A 703 15.69 -14.79 10.99
N SER A 704 15.08 -14.98 9.81
CA SER A 704 13.67 -14.66 9.55
C SER A 704 12.73 -15.46 10.46
N ARG A 705 12.97 -16.76 10.65
CA ARG A 705 12.15 -17.60 11.54
C ARG A 705 12.32 -17.20 13.01
N MET A 706 13.54 -16.87 13.43
CA MET A 706 13.80 -16.38 14.79
C MET A 706 13.11 -15.03 15.06
N ARG A 707 13.20 -14.11 14.09
CA ARG A 707 12.51 -12.82 14.16
C ARG A 707 11.00 -13.00 14.25
N LEU A 708 10.44 -13.93 13.48
CA LEU A 708 9.02 -14.26 13.52
C LEU A 708 8.60 -14.79 14.91
N LEU A 709 9.39 -15.66 15.55
CA LEU A 709 9.10 -16.11 16.92
C LEU A 709 9.08 -14.95 17.93
N GLN A 710 10.01 -14.01 17.81
CA GLN A 710 10.11 -12.83 18.69
C GLN A 710 8.93 -11.86 18.49
N THR A 711 8.48 -11.67 17.25
CA THR A 711 7.30 -10.82 16.97
C THR A 711 6.01 -11.48 17.46
N PHE A 712 5.90 -12.82 17.37
CA PHE A 712 4.78 -13.55 17.96
C PHE A 712 4.79 -13.48 19.49
N GLU A 713 5.95 -13.53 20.13
CA GLU A 713 6.07 -13.31 21.58
C GLU A 713 5.50 -11.94 21.98
N SER A 714 5.91 -10.89 21.27
CA SER A 714 5.45 -9.51 21.50
C SER A 714 3.95 -9.35 21.20
N TYR A 715 3.45 -9.98 20.13
CA TYR A 715 2.02 -9.98 19.81
C TYR A 715 1.19 -10.67 20.91
N VAL A 716 1.63 -11.84 21.37
CA VAL A 716 0.96 -12.60 22.44
C VAL A 716 1.00 -11.83 23.76
N GLU A 717 2.06 -11.08 24.04
CA GLU A 717 2.13 -10.16 25.18
C GLU A 717 1.00 -9.12 25.12
N CYS A 718 0.93 -8.36 24.03
CA CYS A 718 -0.11 -7.34 23.83
C CYS A 718 -1.52 -7.95 23.88
N LEU A 719 -1.72 -9.11 23.26
CA LEU A 719 -3.01 -9.81 23.26
C LEU A 719 -3.39 -10.27 24.67
N SER A 720 -2.43 -10.74 25.47
CA SER A 720 -2.68 -11.19 26.84
C SER A 720 -3.19 -10.06 27.74
N LEU A 721 -2.74 -8.82 27.52
CA LEU A 721 -3.20 -7.63 28.25
C LEU A 721 -4.64 -7.25 27.90
N ALA A 722 -5.11 -7.59 26.70
CA ALA A 722 -6.48 -7.29 26.24
C ALA A 722 -7.51 -8.36 26.63
N LYS A 723 -7.06 -9.55 27.04
CA LYS A 723 -7.90 -10.68 27.46
C LYS A 723 -8.01 -10.74 28.98
N THR A 724 -9.01 -11.46 29.49
CA THR A 724 -9.22 -11.66 30.93
C THR A 724 -9.41 -13.16 31.24
N GLY A 725 -9.31 -13.54 32.51
CA GLY A 725 -9.52 -14.91 32.96
C GLY A 725 -8.53 -15.93 32.38
N GLN A 726 -9.03 -17.12 32.03
CA GLN A 726 -8.23 -18.25 31.55
C GLN A 726 -7.47 -17.95 30.27
N HIS A 727 -8.03 -17.12 29.37
CA HIS A 727 -7.37 -16.73 28.12
C HIS A 727 -6.10 -15.91 28.37
N CYS A 728 -6.15 -14.93 29.28
CA CYS A 728 -4.98 -14.14 29.68
C CYS A 728 -3.87 -15.04 30.23
N TRP A 729 -4.22 -15.93 31.16
CA TRP A 729 -3.26 -16.86 31.76
C TRP A 729 -2.64 -17.82 30.73
N THR A 730 -3.45 -18.35 29.82
CA THR A 730 -2.99 -19.23 28.75
C THR A 730 -1.99 -18.52 27.84
N LEU A 731 -2.30 -17.30 27.40
CA LEU A 731 -1.41 -16.50 26.56
C LEU A 731 -0.10 -16.13 27.28
N GLN A 732 -0.15 -15.84 28.60
CA GLN A 732 1.07 -15.62 29.38
C GLN A 732 1.98 -16.85 29.44
N ARG A 733 1.40 -18.06 29.50
CA ARG A 733 2.17 -19.31 29.41
C ARG A 733 2.79 -19.47 28.03
N VAL A 734 2.02 -19.30 26.96
CA VAL A 734 2.53 -19.35 25.58
C VAL A 734 3.65 -18.34 25.38
N ARG A 735 3.51 -17.11 25.88
CA ARG A 735 4.56 -16.07 25.81
C ARG A 735 5.87 -16.57 26.43
N ARG A 736 5.82 -17.17 27.63
CA ARG A 736 7.01 -17.74 28.28
C ARG A 736 7.67 -18.82 27.43
N LEU A 737 6.88 -19.69 26.79
CA LEU A 737 7.39 -20.74 25.91
C LEU A 737 8.04 -20.18 24.65
N LEU A 738 7.42 -19.19 24.00
CA LEU A 738 7.99 -18.49 22.85
C LEU A 738 9.29 -17.78 23.23
N HIS A 739 9.30 -17.02 24.32
CA HIS A 739 10.49 -16.33 24.84
C HIS A 739 11.63 -17.31 25.16
N ALA A 740 11.36 -18.37 25.92
CA ALA A 740 12.38 -19.36 26.29
C ALA A 740 12.95 -20.07 25.06
N THR A 741 12.10 -20.40 24.09
CA THR A 741 12.53 -21.04 22.83
C THR A 741 13.37 -20.09 21.99
N SER A 742 12.90 -18.84 21.80
CA SER A 742 13.62 -17.79 21.10
C SER A 742 15.00 -17.55 21.72
N ARG A 743 15.06 -17.38 23.05
CA ARG A 743 16.30 -17.16 23.80
C ARG A 743 17.27 -18.31 23.66
N TYR A 744 16.80 -19.56 23.82
CA TYR A 744 17.62 -20.76 23.67
C TYR A 744 18.29 -20.84 22.30
N TYR A 745 17.51 -20.68 21.21
CA TYR A 745 18.08 -20.78 19.87
C TYR A 745 18.93 -19.56 19.49
N ASN A 746 18.66 -18.39 20.07
CA ASN A 746 19.49 -17.20 19.86
C ASN A 746 20.97 -17.42 20.28
N LEU A 747 21.25 -18.39 21.16
CA LEU A 747 22.60 -18.83 21.52
C LEU A 747 23.46 -19.19 20.30
N PHE A 748 22.85 -19.79 19.26
CA PHE A 748 23.53 -20.26 18.06
C PHE A 748 23.56 -19.22 16.92
N SER A 749 22.83 -18.11 17.07
CA SER A 749 22.68 -17.09 16.03
C SER A 749 24.01 -16.51 15.54
N PRO A 750 24.98 -16.13 16.41
CA PRO A 750 26.26 -15.58 15.95
C PRO A 750 27.05 -16.53 15.04
N GLN A 751 27.07 -17.83 15.35
CA GLN A 751 27.78 -18.84 14.55
C GLN A 751 27.10 -19.07 13.21
N ILE A 752 25.76 -19.11 13.20
CA ILE A 752 24.96 -19.30 11.98
C ILE A 752 25.11 -18.12 11.02
N VAL A 753 24.99 -16.89 11.54
CA VAL A 753 25.18 -15.66 10.75
C VAL A 753 26.61 -15.56 10.21
N ALA A 754 27.61 -15.87 11.04
CA ALA A 754 29.00 -15.87 10.61
C ALA A 754 29.24 -16.87 9.45
N SER A 755 28.77 -18.12 9.60
CA SER A 755 28.88 -19.16 8.56
C SER A 755 28.24 -18.72 7.24
N LEU A 756 27.02 -18.19 7.27
CA LEU A 756 26.32 -17.71 6.08
C LEU A 756 27.06 -16.53 5.43
N SER A 757 27.54 -15.57 6.24
CA SER A 757 28.27 -14.41 5.75
C SER A 757 29.62 -14.77 5.11
N GLU A 758 30.32 -15.76 5.67
CA GLU A 758 31.62 -16.21 5.16
C GLU A 758 31.45 -16.94 3.82
N GLN A 759 30.50 -17.88 3.73
CA GLN A 759 30.19 -18.61 2.51
C GLN A 759 29.70 -17.65 1.40
N ARG A 760 28.86 -16.67 1.75
CA ARG A 760 28.44 -15.60 0.84
C ARG A 760 29.63 -14.78 0.34
N ALA A 761 30.52 -14.34 1.24
CA ALA A 761 31.69 -13.54 0.87
C ALA A 761 32.68 -14.30 -0.03
N MET A 762 32.73 -15.64 0.05
CA MET A 762 33.51 -16.46 -0.90
C MET A 762 32.91 -16.41 -2.31
N LEU A 763 31.59 -16.55 -2.42
CA LEU A 763 30.87 -16.49 -3.71
C LEU A 763 30.90 -15.07 -4.30
N GLU A 764 30.78 -14.03 -3.49
CA GLU A 764 30.94 -12.64 -3.94
C GLU A 764 32.34 -12.38 -4.50
N ARG A 765 33.39 -12.92 -3.87
CA ARG A 765 34.76 -12.86 -4.42
C ARG A 765 34.88 -13.62 -5.75
N GLU A 766 34.22 -14.77 -5.90
CA GLU A 766 34.14 -15.51 -7.16
C GLU A 766 33.46 -14.64 -8.25
N THR A 767 32.32 -14.01 -7.96
CA THR A 767 31.64 -13.10 -8.91
C THR A 767 32.53 -11.90 -9.29
N GLN A 768 33.21 -11.26 -8.34
CA GLN A 768 34.10 -10.14 -8.60
C GLN A 768 35.30 -10.52 -9.46
N ALA A 769 35.85 -11.72 -9.27
CA ALA A 769 36.93 -12.23 -10.12
C ALA A 769 36.44 -12.41 -11.57
N PHE A 770 35.23 -12.95 -11.77
CA PHE A 770 34.64 -13.07 -13.10
C PHE A 770 34.33 -11.71 -13.76
N ILE A 771 33.81 -10.73 -13.00
CA ILE A 771 33.60 -9.36 -13.49
C ILE A 771 34.93 -8.74 -13.96
N LYS A 772 36.03 -8.94 -13.23
CA LYS A 772 37.37 -8.44 -13.61
C LYS A 772 37.92 -9.14 -14.86
N LEU A 773 37.55 -10.39 -15.11
CA LEU A 773 37.93 -11.15 -16.30
C LEU A 773 37.15 -10.71 -17.55
N ALA A 774 35.97 -10.10 -17.39
CA ALA A 774 35.23 -9.50 -18.49
C ALA A 774 35.98 -8.25 -19.02
N SER A 775 36.91 -8.48 -19.95
CA SER A 775 37.72 -7.44 -20.60
C SER A 775 36.95 -6.76 -21.73
N TRP A 776 36.84 -5.44 -21.67
CA TRP A 776 36.09 -4.59 -22.61
C TRP A 776 36.90 -4.05 -23.79
N LYS A 777 37.99 -4.74 -24.15
CA LYS A 777 38.83 -4.31 -25.27
C LYS A 777 38.12 -4.40 -26.62
N ASP A 778 37.09 -5.23 -26.73
CA ASP A 778 36.33 -5.43 -27.96
C ASP A 778 34.99 -4.67 -27.93
N VAL A 779 34.83 -3.68 -28.81
CA VAL A 779 33.56 -2.94 -29.05
C VAL A 779 32.57 -3.76 -29.88
N ASN A 780 32.94 -4.99 -30.28
CA ASN A 780 32.09 -5.84 -31.10
C ASN A 780 30.90 -6.40 -30.30
N VAL A 781 29.69 -5.96 -30.64
CA VAL A 781 28.43 -6.35 -29.97
C VAL A 781 28.18 -7.86 -30.01
N HIS A 782 28.54 -8.57 -31.08
CA HIS A 782 28.39 -10.03 -31.15
C HIS A 782 29.31 -10.75 -30.17
N ALA A 783 30.55 -10.27 -30.03
CA ALA A 783 31.49 -10.80 -29.05
C ALA A 783 31.01 -10.51 -27.61
N LEU A 784 30.42 -9.34 -27.38
CA LEU A 784 29.80 -8.98 -26.10
C LEU A 784 28.60 -9.86 -25.76
N LYS A 785 27.69 -10.15 -26.71
CA LYS A 785 26.56 -11.06 -26.49
C LYS A 785 27.02 -12.47 -26.14
N GLN A 786 27.99 -13.03 -26.86
CA GLN A 786 28.54 -14.36 -26.57
C GLN A 786 29.29 -14.41 -25.23
N SER A 787 30.03 -13.34 -24.90
CA SER A 787 30.68 -13.19 -23.60
C SER A 787 29.64 -13.16 -22.48
N ALA A 788 28.57 -12.37 -22.65
CA ALA A 788 27.47 -12.25 -21.69
C ALA A 788 26.77 -13.60 -21.43
N GLN A 789 26.44 -14.36 -22.48
CA GLN A 789 25.82 -15.68 -22.34
C GLN A 789 26.69 -16.66 -21.55
N ARG A 790 28.02 -16.68 -21.80
CA ARG A 790 28.96 -17.49 -21.03
C ARG A 790 29.01 -17.03 -19.57
N THR A 791 28.98 -15.73 -19.34
CA THR A 791 28.96 -15.19 -17.97
C THR A 791 27.65 -15.47 -17.24
N HIS A 792 26.50 -15.46 -17.91
CA HIS A 792 25.20 -15.85 -17.32
C HIS A 792 25.20 -17.29 -16.84
N HIS A 793 25.71 -18.23 -17.63
CA HIS A 793 25.84 -19.63 -17.21
C HIS A 793 26.77 -19.80 -16.00
N ASN A 794 27.87 -19.04 -15.95
CA ASN A 794 28.74 -19.06 -14.78
C ASN A 794 28.09 -18.41 -13.55
N LEU A 795 27.37 -17.30 -13.73
CA LEU A 795 26.62 -16.62 -12.66
C LEU A 795 25.49 -17.51 -12.14
N TYR A 796 24.77 -18.19 -13.02
CA TYR A 796 23.77 -19.21 -12.67
C TYR A 796 24.37 -20.31 -11.79
N LYS A 797 25.55 -20.83 -12.15
CA LYS A 797 26.27 -21.80 -11.29
C LYS A 797 26.59 -21.22 -9.91
N ILE A 798 27.01 -19.96 -9.82
CA ILE A 798 27.26 -19.29 -8.53
C ILE A 798 25.96 -19.10 -7.74
N VAL A 799 24.87 -18.69 -8.38
CA VAL A 799 23.56 -18.55 -7.75
C VAL A 799 23.04 -19.89 -7.26
N ARG A 800 23.21 -20.98 -8.00
CA ARG A 800 22.85 -22.33 -7.57
C ARG A 800 23.67 -22.79 -6.37
N LYS A 801 25.01 -22.61 -6.42
CA LYS A 801 25.87 -22.81 -5.23
C LYS A 801 25.36 -22.00 -4.04
N PHE A 802 24.94 -20.75 -4.25
CA PHE A 802 24.41 -19.91 -3.18
C PHE A 802 23.05 -20.42 -2.66
N ARG A 803 22.14 -20.86 -3.53
CA ARG A 803 20.89 -21.52 -3.15
C ARG A 803 21.16 -22.78 -2.32
N ASP A 804 22.16 -23.58 -2.70
CA ASP A 804 22.57 -24.76 -1.94
C ASP A 804 23.10 -24.38 -0.55
N VAL A 805 23.94 -23.34 -0.45
CA VAL A 805 24.39 -22.77 0.83
C VAL A 805 23.20 -22.35 1.68
N MET A 806 22.23 -21.63 1.10
CA MET A 806 21.05 -21.18 1.82
C MET A 806 20.15 -22.35 2.28
N ARG A 807 20.09 -23.44 1.51
CA ARG A 807 19.32 -24.66 1.82
C ARG A 807 20.01 -25.59 2.83
N GLN A 808 21.27 -25.35 3.17
CA GLN A 808 21.99 -26.18 4.16
C GLN A 808 21.20 -26.26 5.48
N PRO A 809 21.07 -27.45 6.08
CA PRO A 809 20.40 -27.61 7.36
C PRO A 809 21.25 -26.99 8.49
N ILE A 810 20.61 -26.29 9.42
CA ILE A 810 21.31 -25.68 10.56
C ILE A 810 21.75 -26.68 11.62
N THR A 811 21.34 -27.95 11.53
CA THR A 811 21.52 -28.98 12.57
C THR A 811 22.98 -29.13 13.01
N ASN A 812 23.92 -28.99 12.08
CA ASN A 812 25.36 -29.09 12.36
C ASN A 812 25.90 -27.90 13.18
N HIS A 813 25.18 -26.79 13.18
CA HIS A 813 25.51 -25.58 13.95
C HIS A 813 24.86 -25.54 15.34
N LEU A 814 23.93 -26.47 15.64
CA LEU A 814 23.22 -26.55 16.93
C LEU A 814 23.99 -27.39 17.96
N GLN A 815 25.30 -27.14 18.12
CA GLN A 815 26.14 -27.85 19.08
C GLN A 815 26.20 -27.09 20.42
N PRO A 816 26.14 -27.77 21.58
CA PRO A 816 26.21 -27.08 22.87
C PRO A 816 27.51 -26.32 23.03
N ILE A 817 27.38 -25.11 23.55
CA ILE A 817 28.52 -24.22 23.81
C ILE A 817 29.03 -24.49 25.23
N PHE A 818 30.18 -25.16 25.33
CA PHE A 818 30.88 -25.41 26.59
C PHE A 818 31.73 -24.21 27.03
N ALA A 819 32.24 -24.24 28.26
CA ALA A 819 33.05 -23.16 28.82
C ALA A 819 34.33 -22.90 28.01
N GLY A 820 34.57 -21.63 27.67
CA GLY A 820 35.67 -21.16 26.83
C GLY A 820 36.69 -20.33 27.62
N ASP A 821 37.49 -19.52 26.92
CA ASP A 821 38.55 -18.70 27.54
C ASP A 821 37.99 -17.52 28.36
N SER A 822 36.77 -17.08 28.04
CA SER A 822 36.03 -16.09 28.82
C SER A 822 35.77 -16.53 30.26
N GLU A 823 35.43 -17.80 30.47
CA GLU A 823 35.07 -18.39 31.76
C GLU A 823 36.29 -18.87 32.56
N SER A 824 37.49 -18.78 31.99
CA SER A 824 38.75 -19.01 32.74
C SER A 824 39.24 -17.80 33.54
N LYS A 825 38.47 -16.70 33.54
CA LYS A 825 38.74 -15.51 34.34
C LYS A 825 37.65 -15.37 35.40
N HIS A 826 38.04 -14.89 36.59
CA HIS A 826 37.10 -14.59 37.66
C HIS A 826 36.07 -13.55 37.22
N MET A 827 34.85 -13.69 37.75
CA MET A 827 33.82 -12.68 37.60
C MET A 827 34.18 -11.42 38.40
N ASP A 828 34.04 -10.26 37.77
CA ASP A 828 34.10 -8.97 38.48
C ASP A 828 32.82 -8.81 39.31
N MET A 829 32.90 -9.22 40.58
CA MET A 829 31.78 -9.23 41.53
C MET A 829 31.72 -7.95 42.39
N ASP A 830 32.77 -7.12 42.36
CA ASP A 830 32.86 -5.90 43.19
C ASP A 830 31.88 -4.81 42.73
N SER A 831 31.48 -4.84 41.45
CA SER A 831 30.52 -3.91 40.85
C SER A 831 29.08 -4.03 41.39
N TYR A 832 28.70 -5.15 42.02
CA TYR A 832 27.33 -5.40 42.50
C TYR A 832 27.11 -5.00 43.97
N ALA A 833 28.18 -4.70 44.72
CA ALA A 833 28.15 -4.55 46.16
C ALA A 833 27.75 -3.14 46.65
N ASP A 834 27.83 -2.12 45.78
CA ASP A 834 27.54 -0.74 46.12
C ASP A 834 26.30 -0.23 45.37
N VAL A 835 25.13 -0.75 45.75
CA VAL A 835 23.88 0.02 45.60
C VAL A 835 24.01 1.23 46.52
N SER A 836 24.61 2.29 45.99
CA SER A 836 24.72 3.59 46.65
C SER A 836 23.30 4.14 46.80
N MET A 837 22.73 3.94 47.99
CA MET A 837 21.57 4.69 48.45
C MET A 837 21.97 6.17 48.38
N ALA A 838 21.16 6.99 47.73
CA ALA A 838 21.42 8.40 47.44
C ALA A 838 22.12 9.13 48.61
N THR A 839 23.18 9.83 48.27
CA THR A 839 24.05 10.60 49.16
C THR A 839 23.32 11.83 49.72
N GLY A 840 22.78 11.71 50.93
CA GLY A 840 22.32 12.81 51.78
C GLY A 840 21.88 12.29 53.16
N GLN A 841 22.22 12.99 54.25
CA GLN A 841 21.61 12.70 55.55
C GLN A 841 20.09 12.99 55.45
N PRO A 842 19.21 12.01 55.75
CA PRO A 842 17.77 12.27 55.72
C PRO A 842 17.41 13.27 56.82
N SER A 843 16.61 14.28 56.48
CA SER A 843 16.01 15.19 57.45
C SER A 843 14.60 14.72 57.81
N PHE A 844 14.30 14.59 59.10
CA PHE A 844 12.99 14.13 59.59
C PHE A 844 12.23 15.30 60.23
N PRO A 845 10.90 15.40 60.04
CA PRO A 845 10.09 16.39 60.73
C PRO A 845 10.04 16.12 62.24
N PRO A 846 9.82 17.15 63.08
CA PRO A 846 9.61 16.96 64.52
C PRO A 846 8.37 16.08 64.76
N GLY A 847 8.48 15.14 65.71
CA GLY A 847 7.48 14.10 65.95
C GLY A 847 6.09 14.64 66.27
N ASP A 848 5.07 14.05 65.64
CA ASP A 848 3.68 14.41 65.85
C ASP A 848 3.14 13.77 67.14
N THR A 849 2.68 14.59 68.08
CA THR A 849 2.19 14.13 69.41
C THR A 849 0.91 13.28 69.34
N ALA A 850 0.28 13.20 68.17
CA ALA A 850 -0.88 12.34 67.92
C ALA A 850 -0.52 10.84 67.79
N LEU A 851 0.76 10.50 67.56
CA LEU A 851 1.22 9.12 67.39
C LEU A 851 1.56 8.47 68.76
N THR A 852 0.96 7.32 69.05
CA THR A 852 1.10 6.63 70.36
C THR A 852 2.33 5.72 70.47
N ALA A 853 2.93 5.34 69.35
CA ALA A 853 4.05 4.39 69.34
C ALA A 853 5.41 5.12 69.34
N ALA A 854 6.27 4.82 70.32
CA ALA A 854 7.55 5.50 70.52
C ALA A 854 8.52 5.46 69.32
N HIS A 855 8.41 4.45 68.45
CA HIS A 855 9.25 4.31 67.24
C HIS A 855 8.77 5.18 66.06
N LEU A 856 7.57 5.77 66.14
CA LEU A 856 7.03 6.71 65.14
C LEU A 856 7.14 8.18 65.60
N VAL A 857 7.40 8.40 66.90
CA VAL A 857 7.60 9.74 67.50
C VAL A 857 9.04 10.24 67.31
N ASP A 858 10.03 9.34 67.44
CA ASP A 858 11.46 9.64 67.28
C ASP A 858 12.02 8.92 66.04
N LEU A 859 11.78 9.52 64.88
CA LEU A 859 12.18 8.96 63.58
C LEU A 859 13.70 8.97 63.39
N ASP A 860 14.41 9.97 63.93
CA ASP A 860 15.88 10.07 63.83
C ASP A 860 16.56 8.91 64.55
N ARG A 861 16.18 8.65 65.81
CA ARG A 861 16.70 7.50 66.56
C ARG A 861 16.32 6.16 65.94
N THR A 862 15.11 6.08 65.36
CA THR A 862 14.63 4.87 64.69
C THR A 862 15.43 4.60 63.42
N TYR A 863 15.66 5.61 62.58
CA TYR A 863 16.51 5.53 61.40
C TYR A 863 17.95 5.11 61.76
N GLN A 864 18.57 5.74 62.76
CA GLN A 864 19.92 5.38 63.21
C GLN A 864 20.00 3.91 63.66
N LYS A 865 18.99 3.41 64.37
CA LYS A 865 18.92 1.98 64.72
C LYS A 865 18.82 1.09 63.49
N PHE A 866 17.96 1.43 62.52
CA PHE A 866 17.82 0.68 61.28
C PHE A 866 19.10 0.72 60.44
N ASP A 867 19.71 1.88 60.27
CA ASP A 867 20.98 2.03 59.55
C ASP A 867 22.09 1.23 60.24
N SER A 868 22.20 1.30 61.58
CA SER A 868 23.15 0.49 62.32
C SER A 868 22.91 -1.02 62.18
N PHE A 869 21.65 -1.45 62.06
CA PHE A 869 21.28 -2.85 61.85
C PHE A 869 21.64 -3.31 60.43
N ILE A 870 21.32 -2.49 59.41
CA ILE A 870 21.64 -2.77 58.00
C ILE A 870 23.15 -2.82 57.81
N THR A 871 23.89 -1.81 58.28
CA THR A 871 25.35 -1.70 58.12
C THR A 871 26.09 -2.78 58.91
N ASN A 872 25.79 -2.94 60.20
CA ASN A 872 26.60 -3.82 61.07
C ASN A 872 26.16 -5.29 61.04
N ARG A 873 24.89 -5.60 60.76
CA ARG A 873 24.39 -6.98 60.72
C ARG A 873 24.11 -7.48 59.31
N ILE A 874 23.25 -6.81 58.54
CA ILE A 874 22.82 -7.32 57.22
C ILE A 874 23.99 -7.30 56.22
N ARG A 875 24.57 -6.12 55.96
CA ARG A 875 25.69 -5.95 55.00
C ARG A 875 26.91 -6.75 55.39
N ARG A 876 27.21 -6.81 56.70
CA ARG A 876 28.30 -7.65 57.20
C ARG A 876 28.02 -9.13 56.97
N SER A 877 26.80 -9.60 57.24
CA SER A 877 26.41 -10.99 57.00
C SER A 877 26.43 -11.37 55.53
N THR A 878 25.97 -10.49 54.63
CA THR A 878 26.03 -10.75 53.17
C THR A 878 27.46 -10.73 52.65
N ARG A 879 28.34 -9.84 53.14
CA ARG A 879 29.77 -9.83 52.79
C ARG A 879 30.55 -11.03 53.34
N LEU A 880 30.14 -11.59 54.48
CA LEU A 880 30.77 -12.78 55.07
C LEU A 880 30.53 -14.05 54.24
N HIS A 881 29.39 -14.14 53.53
CA HIS A 881 29.07 -15.26 52.65
C HIS A 881 29.46 -14.92 51.21
N SER A 882 30.76 -14.96 50.93
CA SER A 882 31.31 -14.56 49.63
C SER A 882 31.02 -15.58 48.53
N SER A 883 30.33 -15.13 47.47
CA SER A 883 30.10 -15.89 46.23
C SER A 883 31.38 -16.17 45.45
N LEU A 884 32.48 -15.47 45.77
CA LEU A 884 33.79 -15.65 45.11
C LEU A 884 34.29 -17.09 45.24
N THR A 885 34.00 -17.77 46.35
CA THR A 885 34.45 -19.15 46.56
C THR A 885 33.88 -20.14 45.55
N ILE A 886 32.66 -19.90 45.06
CA ILE A 886 32.01 -20.74 44.04
C ILE A 886 32.56 -20.40 42.66
N ASP A 887 32.79 -19.12 42.38
CA ASP A 887 33.42 -18.66 41.14
C ASP A 887 34.85 -19.19 41.01
N ASP A 888 35.65 -19.07 42.08
CA ASP A 888 36.99 -19.63 42.18
C ASP A 888 36.99 -21.14 41.93
N LEU A 889 36.05 -21.88 42.51
CA LEU A 889 35.91 -23.31 42.28
C LEU A 889 35.59 -23.59 40.79
N ALA A 890 34.66 -22.86 40.18
CA ALA A 890 34.29 -23.01 38.78
C ALA A 890 35.47 -22.69 37.85
N THR A 891 36.18 -21.58 38.06
CA THR A 891 37.37 -21.20 37.29
C THR A 891 38.47 -22.25 37.45
N ASN A 892 38.72 -22.75 38.67
CA ASN A 892 39.68 -23.82 38.91
C ASN A 892 39.32 -25.10 38.18
N ILE A 893 38.05 -25.50 38.15
CA ILE A 893 37.57 -26.66 37.38
C ILE A 893 37.87 -26.48 35.88
N ILE A 894 37.57 -25.30 35.32
CA ILE A 894 37.77 -25.00 33.90
C ILE A 894 39.26 -25.00 33.54
N VAL A 895 40.09 -24.31 34.33
CA VAL A 895 41.54 -24.20 34.08
C VAL A 895 42.23 -25.55 34.23
N THR A 896 41.88 -26.34 35.26
CA THR A 896 42.46 -27.68 35.47
C THR A 896 42.03 -28.65 34.37
N ALA A 897 40.76 -28.63 33.94
CA ALA A 897 40.28 -29.45 32.84
C ALA A 897 40.99 -29.11 31.52
N LYS A 898 41.12 -27.81 31.19
CA LYS A 898 41.85 -27.33 30.02
C LYS A 898 43.33 -27.71 30.06
N GLY A 899 44.00 -27.52 31.20
CA GLY A 899 45.41 -27.89 31.38
C GLY A 899 45.64 -29.38 31.14
N LEU A 900 44.82 -30.25 31.76
CA LEU A 900 44.92 -31.71 31.59
C LEU A 900 44.54 -32.19 30.18
N ALA A 901 43.67 -31.47 29.47
CA ALA A 901 43.32 -31.77 28.08
C ALA A 901 44.43 -31.34 27.10
N GLY A 902 45.08 -30.20 27.36
CA GLY A 902 46.15 -29.63 26.55
C GLY A 902 47.54 -30.25 26.76
N GLU A 903 47.74 -31.08 27.80
CA GLU A 903 48.99 -31.83 28.02
C GLU A 903 49.25 -32.81 26.87
N SER A 904 50.02 -32.36 25.86
CA SER A 904 50.45 -33.20 24.73
C SER A 904 51.75 -33.95 25.04
N ILE A 905 51.83 -35.21 24.63
CA ILE A 905 53.00 -36.07 24.88
C ILE A 905 53.94 -35.96 23.66
N PRO A 906 55.21 -35.54 23.84
CA PRO A 906 56.15 -35.35 22.73
C PRO A 906 56.32 -36.60 21.88
N LYS A 907 56.18 -36.45 20.55
CA LYS A 907 56.32 -37.56 19.59
C LYS A 907 57.75 -38.12 19.52
N GLU A 908 58.74 -37.34 19.93
CA GLU A 908 60.18 -37.65 19.94
C GLU A 908 60.60 -38.69 20.99
N LEU A 909 59.71 -39.04 21.93
CA LEU A 909 60.00 -40.00 23.00
C LEU A 909 59.93 -41.45 22.52
N SER A 910 60.76 -42.32 23.11
CA SER A 910 60.73 -43.77 22.85
C SER A 910 59.37 -44.38 23.22
N ALA A 911 58.95 -45.44 22.49
CA ALA A 911 57.62 -46.05 22.65
C ALA A 911 57.32 -46.44 24.12
N ALA A 912 58.30 -47.00 24.85
CA ALA A 912 58.14 -47.34 26.27
C ALA A 912 57.95 -46.11 27.19
N LYS A 913 58.69 -45.02 26.95
CA LYS A 913 58.54 -43.77 27.71
C LYS A 913 57.22 -43.07 27.40
N ARG A 914 56.79 -43.13 26.14
CA ARG A 914 55.49 -42.62 25.69
C ARG A 914 54.34 -43.35 26.39
N VAL A 915 54.33 -44.68 26.43
CA VAL A 915 53.32 -45.47 27.14
C VAL A 915 53.30 -45.15 28.64
N LYS A 916 54.48 -44.99 29.28
CA LYS A 916 54.57 -44.59 30.68
C LYS A 916 53.96 -43.21 30.96
N GLN A 917 54.21 -42.24 30.09
CA GLN A 917 53.62 -40.90 30.20
C GLN A 917 52.11 -40.89 29.92
N HIS A 918 51.63 -41.67 28.95
CA HIS A 918 50.18 -41.83 28.71
C HIS A 918 49.47 -42.40 29.96
N LYS A 919 50.05 -43.44 30.58
CA LYS A 919 49.52 -43.99 31.83
C LYS A 919 49.57 -42.99 32.98
N ALA A 920 50.65 -42.21 33.12
CA ALA A 920 50.76 -41.19 34.16
C ALA A 920 49.72 -40.06 33.99
N LEU A 921 49.51 -39.58 32.75
CA LEU A 921 48.49 -38.59 32.43
C LEU A 921 47.08 -39.13 32.72
N LEU A 922 46.80 -40.36 32.34
CA LEU A 922 45.52 -41.02 32.61
C LEU A 922 45.25 -41.17 34.11
N VAL A 923 46.26 -41.53 34.92
CA VAL A 923 46.13 -41.56 36.39
C VAL A 923 45.84 -40.17 36.96
N ARG A 924 46.50 -39.10 36.46
CA ARG A 924 46.20 -37.72 36.87
C ARG A 924 44.76 -37.33 36.52
N LYS A 925 44.28 -37.66 35.31
CA LYS A 925 42.90 -37.40 34.88
C LYS A 925 41.88 -38.13 35.77
N ARG A 926 42.10 -39.42 36.06
CA ARG A 926 41.21 -40.19 36.96
C ARG A 926 41.20 -39.66 38.39
N LYS A 927 42.36 -39.23 38.91
CA LYS A 927 42.45 -38.62 40.24
C LYS A 927 41.71 -37.29 40.28
N ALA A 928 41.96 -36.39 39.32
CA ALA A 928 41.28 -35.11 39.22
C ALA A 928 39.75 -35.27 39.12
N TRP A 929 39.28 -36.25 38.33
CA TRP A 929 37.86 -36.60 38.24
C TRP A 929 37.27 -37.09 39.58
N SER A 930 37.95 -38.01 40.28
CA SER A 930 37.47 -38.51 41.58
C SER A 930 37.46 -37.43 42.66
N ASP A 931 38.49 -36.59 42.69
CA ASP A 931 38.61 -35.50 43.65
C ASP A 931 37.53 -34.44 43.37
N LEU A 932 37.24 -34.12 42.11
CA LEU A 932 36.11 -33.26 41.72
C LEU A 932 34.77 -33.79 42.27
N LEU A 933 34.44 -35.06 42.07
CA LEU A 933 33.17 -35.62 42.56
C LEU A 933 33.06 -35.59 44.09
N LYS A 934 34.17 -35.78 44.81
CA LYS A 934 34.20 -35.67 46.27
C LYS A 934 34.03 -34.23 46.72
N GLU A 935 34.69 -33.29 46.06
CA GLU A 935 34.58 -31.86 46.37
C GLU A 935 33.18 -31.31 46.10
N LEU A 936 32.55 -31.69 44.98
CA LEU A 936 31.15 -31.35 44.69
C LEU A 936 30.19 -31.88 45.75
N LYS A 937 30.37 -33.13 46.19
CA LYS A 937 29.59 -33.71 47.29
C LYS A 937 29.85 -33.00 48.63
N ARG A 938 31.11 -32.66 48.92
CA ARG A 938 31.51 -31.91 50.12
C ARG A 938 30.92 -30.49 50.13
N GLY A 939 30.79 -29.88 48.95
CA GLY A 939 30.13 -28.60 48.72
C GLY A 939 28.60 -28.63 48.87
N GLY A 940 28.00 -29.77 49.20
CA GLY A 940 26.57 -29.90 49.50
C GLY A 940 25.70 -30.42 48.36
N LEU A 941 26.27 -30.79 47.22
CA LEU A 941 25.50 -31.38 46.12
C LEU A 941 25.12 -32.83 46.43
N SER A 942 23.87 -33.18 46.14
CA SER A 942 23.34 -34.52 46.41
C SER A 942 23.65 -35.50 45.27
N VAL A 943 23.99 -36.73 45.65
CA VAL A 943 24.10 -37.86 44.71
C VAL A 943 22.76 -38.58 44.54
N ASN A 944 21.80 -38.35 45.45
CA ASN A 944 20.48 -38.97 45.46
C ASN A 944 19.41 -37.88 45.44
N LEU A 945 18.81 -37.64 44.28
CA LEU A 945 17.75 -36.66 44.11
C LEU A 945 16.37 -37.29 44.26
N LYS A 946 15.38 -36.48 44.65
CA LYS A 946 13.98 -36.90 44.62
C LYS A 946 13.56 -37.17 43.17
N PRO A 947 12.77 -38.24 42.92
CA PRO A 947 12.33 -38.58 41.56
C PRO A 947 11.54 -37.44 40.90
N ASP A 948 10.80 -36.65 41.68
CA ASP A 948 10.04 -35.50 41.17
C ASP A 948 10.93 -34.41 40.58
N ILE A 949 12.11 -34.15 41.18
CA ILE A 949 13.08 -33.15 40.69
C ILE A 949 13.65 -33.62 39.35
N LEU A 950 14.00 -34.90 39.26
CA LEU A 950 14.50 -35.49 38.01
C LEU A 950 13.43 -35.44 36.91
N ARG A 951 12.15 -35.71 37.25
CA ARG A 951 11.04 -35.59 36.31
C ARG A 951 10.90 -34.15 35.81
N GLN A 952 10.89 -33.16 36.71
CA GLN A 952 10.83 -31.74 36.35
C GLN A 952 11.99 -31.30 35.45
N GLN A 953 13.21 -31.71 35.77
CA GLN A 953 14.41 -31.41 34.97
C GLN A 953 14.49 -32.17 33.64
N SER A 954 13.66 -33.20 33.46
CA SER A 954 13.51 -33.90 32.17
C SER A 954 12.37 -33.35 31.32
N ASP A 955 11.43 -32.63 31.94
CA ASP A 955 10.26 -32.05 31.29
C ASP A 955 10.61 -30.71 30.63
N SER A 956 10.60 -30.69 29.29
CA SER A 956 10.91 -29.50 28.49
C SER A 956 9.90 -28.38 28.68
N LEU A 957 8.63 -28.70 28.92
CA LEU A 957 7.59 -27.71 29.20
C LEU A 957 7.89 -27.00 30.51
N TRP A 958 8.12 -27.78 31.58
CA TRP A 958 8.39 -27.22 32.91
C TRP A 958 9.63 -26.32 32.95
N ILE A 959 10.71 -26.68 32.22
CA ILE A 959 11.93 -25.85 32.13
C ILE A 959 11.67 -24.53 31.40
N ARG A 960 10.86 -24.53 30.35
CA ARG A 960 10.57 -23.31 29.56
C ARG A 960 9.54 -22.40 30.22
N GLU A 961 8.73 -22.94 31.13
CA GLU A 961 7.76 -22.15 31.91
C GLU A 961 8.39 -21.42 33.12
N GLN A 962 9.67 -21.61 33.38
CA GLN A 962 10.35 -20.94 34.48
C GLN A 962 10.22 -19.40 34.38
N PRO A 963 10.13 -18.69 35.53
CA PRO A 963 10.00 -17.24 35.54
C PRO A 963 11.09 -16.54 34.71
N VAL A 964 10.64 -15.57 33.91
CA VAL A 964 11.50 -14.72 33.07
C VAL A 964 11.85 -13.45 33.83
N PHE A 965 13.07 -12.94 33.67
CA PHE A 965 13.46 -11.65 34.22
C PHE A 965 12.77 -10.53 33.45
N SER A 966 12.03 -9.65 34.13
CA SER A 966 11.40 -8.49 33.49
C SER A 966 12.43 -7.50 32.97
N THR A 967 12.11 -6.74 31.92
CA THR A 967 12.94 -5.65 31.38
C THR A 967 13.35 -4.61 32.44
N ALA A 968 12.41 -4.21 33.31
CA ALA A 968 12.70 -3.30 34.43
C ALA A 968 13.71 -3.88 35.44
N ALA A 969 13.78 -5.21 35.57
CA ALA A 969 14.74 -5.87 36.45
C ALA A 969 16.15 -5.91 35.83
N THR A 970 16.25 -6.11 34.52
CA THR A 970 17.53 -6.10 33.79
C THR A 970 18.23 -4.75 33.80
N GLU A 971 17.49 -3.65 33.86
CA GLU A 971 18.06 -2.30 34.00
C GLU A 971 18.69 -2.07 35.38
N LEU A 972 18.18 -2.76 36.40
CA LEU A 972 18.67 -2.63 37.77
C LEU A 972 19.91 -3.48 38.02
N ILE A 973 19.91 -4.71 37.49
CA ILE A 973 21.00 -5.67 37.63
C ILE A 973 21.16 -6.44 36.31
N SER A 974 22.39 -6.55 35.81
CA SER A 974 22.66 -7.34 34.60
C SER A 974 22.38 -8.83 34.84
N THR A 975 21.33 -9.37 34.21
CA THR A 975 20.98 -10.81 34.28
C THR A 975 21.42 -11.59 33.04
N VAL A 976 22.07 -10.93 32.07
CA VAL A 976 22.43 -11.49 30.76
C VAL A 976 23.25 -12.77 30.89
N LYS A 977 24.25 -12.78 31.79
CA LYS A 977 25.09 -13.98 32.03
C LYS A 977 24.32 -15.12 32.69
N VAL A 978 23.34 -14.81 33.54
CA VAL A 978 22.52 -15.82 34.22
C VAL A 978 21.66 -16.57 33.21
N ASP A 979 21.03 -15.86 32.27
CA ASP A 979 20.27 -16.45 31.16
C ASP A 979 21.16 -17.26 30.23
N LEU A 980 22.32 -16.70 29.85
CA LEU A 980 23.28 -17.38 28.98
C LEU A 980 23.75 -18.72 29.56
N TYR A 981 24.14 -18.77 30.84
CA TYR A 981 24.58 -20.02 31.46
C TYR A 981 23.44 -21.00 31.67
N PHE A 982 22.23 -20.52 31.98
CA PHE A 982 21.05 -21.37 32.06
C PHE A 982 20.76 -22.07 30.73
N ASP A 983 20.77 -21.32 29.61
CA ASP A 983 20.49 -21.88 28.29
C ASP A 983 21.60 -22.83 27.82
N ARG A 984 22.88 -22.54 28.12
CA ARG A 984 24.01 -23.46 27.86
C ARG A 984 23.89 -24.76 28.64
N LEU A 985 23.52 -24.68 29.92
CA LEU A 985 23.27 -25.87 30.75
C LEU A 985 22.07 -26.67 30.21
N HIS A 986 21.00 -25.99 29.80
CA HIS A 986 19.85 -26.62 29.15
C HIS A 986 20.25 -27.37 27.87
N ALA A 987 21.19 -26.85 27.07
CA ALA A 987 21.72 -27.52 25.89
C ALA A 987 22.61 -28.73 26.23
N ALA A 988 23.49 -28.59 27.21
CA ALA A 988 24.52 -29.59 27.53
C ALA A 988 23.99 -30.79 28.33
N LEU A 989 23.02 -30.58 29.23
CA LEU A 989 22.55 -31.59 30.16
C LEU A 989 21.86 -32.79 29.48
N PRO A 990 21.00 -32.62 28.46
CA PRO A 990 20.43 -33.73 27.70
C PRO A 990 21.51 -34.60 27.04
N GLN A 991 22.54 -34.00 26.45
CA GLN A 991 23.65 -34.74 25.83
C GLN A 991 24.45 -35.55 26.85
N LEU A 992 24.64 -34.99 28.04
CA LEU A 992 25.28 -35.69 29.13
C LEU A 992 24.44 -36.89 29.60
N ARG A 993 23.12 -36.75 29.68
CA ARG A 993 22.21 -37.87 30.01
C ARG A 993 22.31 -39.00 28.99
N THR A 994 22.34 -38.67 27.70
CA THR A 994 22.49 -39.67 26.62
C THR A 994 23.85 -40.35 26.61
N SER A 995 24.91 -39.70 27.12
CA SER A 995 26.25 -40.31 27.19
C SER A 995 26.35 -41.50 28.16
N LEU A 996 25.36 -41.73 29.02
CA LEU A 996 25.35 -42.83 29.98
C LEU A 996 25.32 -44.21 29.28
N SER A 997 24.76 -44.31 28.08
CA SER A 997 24.73 -45.56 27.30
C SER A 997 26.05 -45.83 26.55
N GLU A 998 26.80 -44.78 26.20
CA GLU A 998 28.00 -44.84 25.35
C GLU A 998 29.14 -43.97 25.92
N HIS A 999 29.66 -44.34 27.08
CA HIS A 999 30.78 -43.64 27.72
C HIS A 999 32.13 -44.35 27.51
N HIS A 1000 33.23 -43.59 27.58
CA HIS A 1000 34.58 -44.14 27.41
C HIS A 1000 34.93 -45.15 28.52
N SER A 1001 35.66 -46.22 28.19
CA SER A 1001 36.02 -47.30 29.12
C SER A 1001 36.88 -46.87 30.33
N ASP A 1002 37.45 -45.66 30.27
CA ASP A 1002 38.22 -45.06 31.37
C ASP A 1002 37.37 -44.53 32.53
N VAL A 1003 36.05 -44.39 32.34
CA VAL A 1003 35.10 -43.94 33.37
C VAL A 1003 34.12 -45.08 33.67
N THR A 1004 33.83 -45.34 34.95
CA THR A 1004 32.84 -46.36 35.30
C THR A 1004 31.42 -45.80 35.15
N THR A 1005 30.46 -46.62 34.72
CA THR A 1005 29.04 -46.19 34.60
C THR A 1005 28.49 -45.65 35.92
N LYS A 1006 28.91 -46.24 37.05
CA LYS A 1006 28.52 -45.78 38.40
C LYS A 1006 29.07 -44.40 38.72
N ASP A 1007 30.32 -44.11 38.38
CA ASP A 1007 30.91 -42.79 38.63
C ASP A 1007 30.34 -41.72 37.70
N LEU A 1008 30.04 -42.08 36.44
CA LEU A 1008 29.34 -41.19 35.52
C LEU A 1008 27.91 -40.90 36.00
N GLN A 1009 27.16 -41.91 36.43
CA GLN A 1009 25.82 -41.73 37.00
C GLN A 1009 25.85 -40.83 38.24
N ARG A 1010 26.83 -41.00 39.14
CA ARG A 1010 27.04 -40.12 40.29
C ARG A 1010 27.31 -38.67 39.87
N ALA A 1011 28.14 -38.48 38.84
CA ALA A 1011 28.45 -37.16 38.30
C ALA A 1011 27.20 -36.47 37.73
N ILE A 1012 26.39 -37.21 36.96
CA ILE A 1012 25.11 -36.72 36.43
C ILE A 1012 24.21 -36.28 37.59
N MET A 1013 24.03 -37.11 38.64
CA MET A 1013 23.19 -36.73 39.78
C MET A 1013 23.69 -35.49 40.54
N LEU A 1014 25.00 -35.34 40.70
CA LEU A 1014 25.58 -34.12 41.30
C LEU A 1014 25.29 -32.87 40.44
N LEU A 1015 25.35 -32.99 39.12
CA LEU A 1015 25.03 -31.90 38.18
C LEU A 1015 23.54 -31.58 38.15
N GLU A 1016 22.66 -32.59 38.14
CA GLU A 1016 21.21 -32.41 38.29
C GLU A 1016 20.90 -31.71 39.63
N SER A 1017 21.62 -32.05 40.70
CA SER A 1017 21.47 -31.39 41.99
C SER A 1017 21.90 -29.93 41.90
N GLY A 1018 23.03 -29.63 41.26
CA GLY A 1018 23.48 -28.26 41.05
C GLY A 1018 22.50 -27.45 40.19
N PHE A 1019 21.98 -28.06 39.13
CA PHE A 1019 20.98 -27.45 38.25
C PHE A 1019 19.67 -27.16 38.99
N ALA A 1020 19.24 -28.02 39.92
CA ALA A 1020 18.06 -27.79 40.75
C ALA A 1020 18.24 -26.54 41.63
N HIS A 1021 19.38 -26.41 42.31
CA HIS A 1021 19.67 -25.23 43.12
C HIS A 1021 19.79 -23.96 42.27
N ALA A 1022 20.38 -24.06 41.07
CA ALA A 1022 20.48 -22.93 40.14
C ALA A 1022 19.11 -22.46 39.65
N LEU A 1023 18.21 -23.41 39.32
CA LEU A 1023 16.82 -23.14 38.94
C LEU A 1023 16.04 -22.48 40.08
N GLU A 1024 16.14 -23.01 41.30
CA GLU A 1024 15.49 -22.44 42.48
C GLU A 1024 16.00 -21.01 42.76
N ALA A 1025 17.32 -20.82 42.76
CA ALA A 1025 17.94 -19.51 42.94
C ALA A 1025 17.51 -18.51 41.85
N ARG A 1026 17.46 -18.95 40.58
CA ARG A 1026 17.00 -18.15 39.45
C ARG A 1026 15.53 -17.75 39.61
N SER A 1027 14.65 -18.69 39.96
CA SER A 1027 13.22 -18.43 40.16
C SER A 1027 12.97 -17.46 41.33
N SER A 1028 13.70 -17.64 42.44
CA SER A 1028 13.65 -16.73 43.58
C SER A 1028 14.20 -15.36 43.23
N LEU A 1029 15.28 -15.28 42.44
CA LEU A 1029 15.85 -14.03 41.98
C LEU A 1029 14.89 -13.29 41.06
N ALA A 1030 14.21 -13.99 40.14
CA ALA A 1030 13.23 -13.38 39.26
C ALA A 1030 12.08 -12.73 40.06
N GLY A 1031 11.53 -13.46 41.04
CA GLY A 1031 10.50 -12.92 41.94
C GLY A 1031 11.00 -11.77 42.81
N ALA A 1032 12.21 -11.89 43.38
CA ALA A 1032 12.80 -10.84 44.21
C ALA A 1032 13.10 -9.57 43.42
N LEU A 1033 13.60 -9.70 42.18
CA LEU A 1033 13.84 -8.57 41.30
C LEU A 1033 12.56 -7.87 40.86
N GLU A 1034 11.48 -8.61 40.64
CA GLU A 1034 10.18 -8.01 40.34
C GLU A 1034 9.67 -7.16 41.51
N VAL A 1035 9.77 -7.69 42.74
CA VAL A 1035 9.43 -6.95 43.96
C VAL A 1035 10.36 -5.76 44.16
N TYR A 1036 11.66 -5.92 43.90
CA TYR A 1036 12.64 -4.84 44.01
C TYR A 1036 12.41 -3.74 42.96
N ALA A 1037 12.04 -4.09 41.73
CA ALA A 1037 11.69 -3.13 40.68
C ALA A 1037 10.45 -2.33 41.10
N LYS A 1038 9.40 -3.00 41.58
CA LYS A 1038 8.20 -2.35 42.15
C LYS A 1038 8.55 -1.44 43.34
N PHE A 1039 9.43 -1.88 44.23
CA PHE A 1039 9.88 -1.11 45.38
C PHE A 1039 10.72 0.10 44.98
N ASN A 1040 11.65 -0.04 44.04
CA ASN A 1040 12.48 1.06 43.55
C ASN A 1040 11.62 2.08 42.80
N GLN A 1041 10.66 1.63 41.99
CA GLN A 1041 9.66 2.49 41.37
C GLN A 1041 8.88 3.28 42.43
N LEU A 1042 8.41 2.61 43.48
CA LEU A 1042 7.73 3.26 44.62
C LEU A 1042 8.65 4.23 45.39
N SER A 1043 9.93 3.89 45.59
CA SER A 1043 10.90 4.74 46.26
C SER A 1043 11.23 5.99 45.45
N ARG A 1044 11.43 5.85 44.12
CA ARG A 1044 11.60 6.97 43.20
C ARG A 1044 10.38 7.88 43.24
N ARG A 1045 9.18 7.29 43.22
CA ARG A 1045 7.90 7.99 43.38
C ARG A 1045 7.83 8.78 44.69
N LEU A 1046 8.16 8.17 45.84
CA LEU A 1046 8.16 8.85 47.14
C LEU A 1046 9.18 9.99 47.22
N HIS A 1047 10.39 9.80 46.69
CA HIS A 1047 11.38 10.88 46.58
C HIS A 1047 10.86 12.04 45.75
N ALA A 1048 10.19 11.73 44.65
CA ALA A 1048 9.69 12.73 43.73
C ALA A 1048 8.52 13.55 44.35
N PHE A 1049 7.71 12.96 45.25
CA PHE A 1049 6.76 13.70 46.11
C PHE A 1049 7.44 14.63 47.13
N SER A 1050 8.61 14.25 47.67
CA SER A 1050 9.32 15.06 48.66
C SER A 1050 9.92 16.35 48.08
N THR A 1051 10.22 16.36 46.78
CA THR A 1051 10.88 17.48 46.09
C THR A 1051 9.92 18.38 45.31
N SER A 1052 8.64 18.01 45.17
CA SER A 1052 7.72 18.62 44.20
C SER A 1052 6.32 18.83 44.79
N LYS A 1053 5.64 19.93 44.43
CA LYS A 1053 4.21 20.10 44.77
C LYS A 1053 3.37 19.02 44.08
N ILE A 1054 2.34 18.51 44.78
CA ILE A 1054 1.51 17.39 44.32
C ILE A 1054 0.28 17.94 43.61
N LEU A 1055 0.02 17.49 42.37
CA LEU A 1055 -1.25 17.67 41.67
C LEU A 1055 -1.90 16.28 41.54
N ALA A 1056 -2.97 16.04 42.30
CA ALA A 1056 -3.72 14.80 42.24
C ALA A 1056 -4.69 14.82 41.05
N PHE A 1057 -4.67 13.77 40.23
CA PHE A 1057 -5.60 13.59 39.12
C PHE A 1057 -6.36 12.28 39.30
N ASP A 1058 -7.62 12.23 38.86
CA ASP A 1058 -8.44 11.02 38.90
C ASP A 1058 -8.09 10.05 37.75
N LEU A 1059 -8.47 8.76 37.88
CA LEU A 1059 -8.35 7.71 36.84
C LEU A 1059 -8.77 8.09 35.39
N PRO A 1060 -9.82 8.89 35.16
CA PRO A 1060 -10.20 9.34 33.81
C PRO A 1060 -9.12 10.15 33.09
N VAL A 1061 -8.19 10.75 33.83
CA VAL A 1061 -7.22 11.71 33.27
C VAL A 1061 -6.11 11.00 32.49
N TYR A 1062 -5.70 9.78 32.87
CA TYR A 1062 -4.70 9.03 32.10
C TYR A 1062 -5.22 8.60 30.74
N ASP A 1063 -6.44 8.06 30.72
CA ASP A 1063 -7.10 7.66 29.48
C ASP A 1063 -7.28 8.89 28.56
N GLU A 1064 -7.61 10.04 29.15
CA GLU A 1064 -7.74 11.29 28.40
C GLU A 1064 -6.39 11.82 27.90
N ILE A 1065 -5.33 11.76 28.70
CA ILE A 1065 -3.95 12.11 28.26
C ILE A 1065 -3.49 11.16 27.14
N SER A 1066 -3.76 9.87 27.25
CA SER A 1066 -3.44 8.88 26.23
C SER A 1066 -4.19 9.14 24.92
N ARG A 1067 -5.48 9.51 25.01
CA ARG A 1067 -6.27 9.98 23.87
C ARG A 1067 -5.71 11.26 23.27
N LEU A 1068 -5.37 12.26 24.09
CA LEU A 1068 -4.77 13.52 23.64
C LEU A 1068 -3.41 13.29 22.97
N ARG A 1069 -2.57 12.40 23.51
CA ARG A 1069 -1.30 11.99 22.88
C ARG A 1069 -1.55 11.36 21.52
N THR A 1070 -2.52 10.45 21.44
CA THR A 1070 -2.92 9.79 20.18
C THR A 1070 -3.39 10.81 19.15
N ILE A 1071 -4.24 11.77 19.55
CA ILE A 1071 -4.71 12.86 18.69
C ILE A 1071 -3.52 13.74 18.25
N ALA A 1072 -2.61 14.08 19.16
CA ALA A 1072 -1.43 14.88 18.85
C ALA A 1072 -0.46 14.18 17.88
N CYS A 1073 -0.23 12.87 18.02
CA CYS A 1073 0.51 12.05 17.06
C CYS A 1073 -0.11 12.13 15.66
N LYS A 1074 -1.42 11.88 15.57
CA LYS A 1074 -2.19 11.90 14.32
C LYS A 1074 -2.21 13.29 13.69
N LEU A 1075 -2.40 14.34 14.48
CA LEU A 1075 -2.45 15.73 14.03
C LEU A 1075 -1.09 16.25 13.57
N ALA A 1076 -0.01 15.96 14.30
CA ALA A 1076 1.34 16.35 13.91
C ALA A 1076 1.71 15.77 12.54
N ASP A 1077 1.36 14.49 12.32
CA ASP A 1077 1.61 13.84 11.03
C ASP A 1077 0.76 14.41 9.90
N ALA A 1078 -0.55 14.58 10.15
CA ALA A 1078 -1.48 15.21 9.22
C ALA A 1078 -0.99 16.60 8.77
N LEU A 1079 -0.50 17.42 9.70
CA LEU A 1079 0.05 18.74 9.39
C LEU A 1079 1.34 18.66 8.56
N ASN A 1080 2.24 17.72 8.86
CA ASN A 1080 3.44 17.50 8.04
C ASN A 1080 3.08 17.02 6.62
N GLU A 1081 2.10 16.13 6.49
CA GLU A 1081 1.59 15.69 5.18
C GLU A 1081 0.96 16.86 4.40
N VAL A 1082 0.24 17.76 5.07
CA VAL A 1082 -0.26 19.02 4.49
C VAL A 1082 0.88 19.92 4.03
N VAL A 1083 1.95 20.08 4.81
CA VAL A 1083 3.15 20.82 4.39
C VAL A 1083 3.75 20.22 3.11
N HIS A 1084 3.89 18.89 3.04
CA HIS A 1084 4.39 18.22 1.83
C HIS A 1084 3.45 18.38 0.62
N ALA A 1085 2.13 18.36 0.84
CA ALA A 1085 1.13 18.60 -0.20
C ALA A 1085 1.19 20.05 -0.71
N LEU A 1086 1.38 21.02 0.18
CA LEU A 1086 1.56 22.44 -0.19
C LEU A 1086 2.87 22.68 -0.95
N ILE A 1087 3.97 22.05 -0.55
CA ILE A 1087 5.24 22.10 -1.29
C ILE A 1087 5.07 21.45 -2.68
N THR A 1088 4.35 20.33 -2.75
CA THR A 1088 4.02 19.67 -4.02
C THR A 1088 3.22 20.61 -4.92
N PHE A 1089 2.21 21.29 -4.36
CA PHE A 1089 1.40 22.26 -5.08
C PHE A 1089 2.24 23.44 -5.58
N ASP A 1090 3.13 24.01 -4.74
CA ASP A 1090 4.02 25.11 -5.10
C ASP A 1090 5.03 24.72 -6.21
N ASN A 1091 5.56 23.49 -6.16
CA ASN A 1091 6.45 22.96 -7.20
C ASN A 1091 5.74 22.79 -8.55
N LEU A 1092 4.46 22.40 -8.54
CA LEU A 1092 3.65 22.23 -9.76
C LEU A 1092 3.12 23.57 -10.29
N GLN A 1093 2.89 24.54 -9.42
CA GLN A 1093 2.42 25.89 -9.77
C GLN A 1093 3.16 26.94 -8.90
N PRO A 1094 4.33 27.43 -9.37
CA PRO A 1094 5.05 28.47 -8.65
C PRO A 1094 4.22 29.76 -8.69
N SER A 1095 3.51 30.02 -7.60
CA SER A 1095 2.64 31.18 -7.44
C SER A 1095 3.34 32.19 -6.52
N SER A 1096 3.28 33.48 -6.87
CA SER A 1096 4.07 34.52 -6.21
C SER A 1096 3.65 34.75 -4.74
N GLY A 1097 4.43 34.19 -3.81
CA GLY A 1097 4.56 34.62 -2.41
C GLY A 1097 3.53 34.12 -1.38
N THR A 1098 2.26 33.91 -1.76
CA THR A 1098 1.20 33.56 -0.80
C THR A 1098 1.32 32.13 -0.26
N THR A 1099 1.68 31.18 -1.13
CA THR A 1099 1.87 29.76 -0.80
C THR A 1099 3.05 29.55 0.14
N SER A 1100 4.13 30.29 -0.04
CA SER A 1100 5.32 30.23 0.83
C SER A 1100 5.02 30.66 2.28
N ARG A 1101 4.19 31.69 2.49
CA ARG A 1101 3.75 32.09 3.84
C ARG A 1101 2.89 31.01 4.50
N LEU A 1102 1.93 30.45 3.76
CA LEU A 1102 1.08 29.37 4.27
C LEU A 1102 1.88 28.12 4.64
N ILE A 1103 2.88 27.74 3.84
CA ILE A 1103 3.79 26.63 4.14
C ILE A 1103 4.50 26.87 5.48
N GLU A 1104 5.01 28.08 5.71
CA GLU A 1104 5.70 28.41 6.95
C GLU A 1104 4.75 28.45 8.15
N ASP A 1105 3.56 29.03 7.99
CA ASP A 1105 2.53 29.06 9.04
C ASP A 1105 2.13 27.62 9.46
N VAL A 1106 1.84 26.74 8.50
CA VAL A 1106 1.49 25.34 8.79
C VAL A 1106 2.69 24.59 9.39
N ARG A 1107 3.93 24.88 8.97
CA ARG A 1107 5.14 24.30 9.57
C ARG A 1107 5.32 24.73 11.03
N ILE A 1108 5.00 25.98 11.38
CA ILE A 1108 5.00 26.44 12.77
C ILE A 1108 3.94 25.68 13.58
N VAL A 1109 2.74 25.47 13.04
CA VAL A 1109 1.70 24.67 13.72
C VAL A 1109 2.10 23.20 13.85
N ALA A 1110 2.74 22.62 12.83
CA ALA A 1110 3.22 21.23 12.86
C ALA A 1110 4.32 21.02 13.92
N THR A 1111 5.27 21.96 14.02
CA THR A 1111 6.36 21.92 15.01
C THR A 1111 5.86 22.12 16.43
N THR A 1112 4.93 23.06 16.65
CA THR A 1112 4.29 23.27 17.96
C THR A 1112 3.42 22.09 18.39
N THR A 1113 2.71 21.45 17.46
CA THR A 1113 1.95 20.22 17.72
C THR A 1113 2.88 19.06 18.06
N SER A 1114 3.99 18.91 17.34
CA SER A 1114 5.01 17.89 17.63
C SER A 1114 5.64 18.10 19.01
N ALA A 1115 5.98 19.34 19.38
CA ALA A 1115 6.47 19.66 20.72
C ALA A 1115 5.41 19.36 21.81
N SER A 1116 4.12 19.50 21.50
CA SER A 1116 3.04 19.15 22.44
C SER A 1116 2.87 17.63 22.56
N ARG A 1117 2.98 16.89 21.46
CA ARG A 1117 3.05 15.41 21.45
C ARG A 1117 4.22 14.92 22.30
N ASP A 1118 5.40 15.50 22.13
CA ASP A 1118 6.62 15.09 22.87
C ASP A 1118 6.44 15.34 24.37
N ARG A 1119 5.92 16.51 24.75
CA ARG A 1119 5.55 16.82 26.14
C ARG A 1119 4.52 15.85 26.72
N LEU A 1120 3.47 15.50 25.96
CA LEU A 1120 2.47 14.51 26.40
C LEU A 1120 3.08 13.12 26.54
N THR A 1121 4.04 12.77 25.68
CA THR A 1121 4.75 11.49 25.74
C THR A 1121 5.65 11.41 26.97
N GLU A 1122 6.41 12.47 27.25
CA GLU A 1122 7.20 12.60 28.49
C GLU A 1122 6.30 12.53 29.74
N LEU A 1123 5.15 13.20 29.70
CA LEU A 1123 4.18 13.19 30.79
C LEU A 1123 3.63 11.76 31.01
N MET A 1124 3.28 11.04 29.95
CA MET A 1124 2.85 9.64 30.03
C MET A 1124 3.94 8.72 30.58
N LEU A 1125 5.19 8.87 30.13
CA LEU A 1125 6.33 8.13 30.68
C LEU A 1125 6.50 8.41 32.17
N GLY A 1126 6.34 9.67 32.59
CA GLY A 1126 6.35 10.06 34.00
C GLY A 1126 5.18 9.48 34.80
N LEU A 1127 4.00 9.32 34.19
CA LEU A 1127 2.84 8.66 34.79
C LEU A 1127 3.01 7.14 34.89
N GLU A 1128 3.59 6.47 33.89
CA GLU A 1128 3.87 5.03 33.94
C GLU A 1128 4.89 4.66 35.00
N VAL A 1129 5.85 5.55 35.28
CA VAL A 1129 6.78 5.42 36.41
C VAL A 1129 6.04 5.56 37.75
N ASN A 1130 4.85 6.17 37.79
CA ASN A 1130 4.04 6.32 38.99
C ASN A 1130 2.84 5.35 38.98
N SER A 1131 2.88 4.32 39.82
CA SER A 1131 1.77 3.33 39.97
C SER A 1131 0.39 3.90 40.37
N SER A 1132 0.27 5.23 40.56
CA SER A 1132 -0.99 5.97 40.64
C SER A 1132 -0.85 7.31 39.92
N LEU A 1133 -1.94 7.83 39.38
CA LEU A 1133 -2.01 9.02 38.52
C LEU A 1133 -1.84 10.33 39.28
N ILE A 1134 -0.65 10.56 39.83
CA ILE A 1134 -0.32 11.78 40.55
C ILE A 1134 0.86 12.42 39.84
N LEU A 1135 0.67 13.64 39.35
CA LEU A 1135 1.70 14.42 38.67
C LEU A 1135 2.45 15.29 39.68
N LEU A 1136 3.75 15.42 39.46
CA LEU A 1136 4.65 16.20 40.29
C LEU A 1136 4.88 17.56 39.64
N ALA A 1137 4.77 18.64 40.41
CA ALA A 1137 4.91 19.99 39.89
C ALA A 1137 6.32 20.32 39.36
N SER A 1138 7.34 19.52 39.70
CA SER A 1138 8.68 19.64 39.12
C SER A 1138 8.78 19.05 37.71
N MET A 1139 7.86 18.16 37.34
CA MET A 1139 7.71 17.63 35.98
C MET A 1139 6.64 18.38 35.17
N SER A 1140 5.83 19.23 35.81
CA SER A 1140 5.02 20.21 35.09
C SER A 1140 5.89 21.39 34.69
N PHE A 1141 6.17 21.54 33.40
CA PHE A 1141 6.44 22.86 32.82
C PHE A 1141 5.15 23.69 32.93
N VAL A 1142 4.94 24.36 34.06
CA VAL A 1142 3.98 25.46 34.19
C VAL A 1142 4.57 26.59 33.34
N PRO A 1143 3.93 26.96 32.20
CA PRO A 1143 2.58 27.52 32.24
C PRO A 1143 1.73 27.18 31.00
N THR A 1144 1.02 26.05 30.95
CA THR A 1144 0.01 25.84 29.88
C THR A 1144 -1.20 24.99 30.26
N ILE A 1145 -1.39 24.60 31.53
CA ILE A 1145 -2.63 23.90 31.91
C ILE A 1145 -3.79 24.91 32.13
N ASP A 1146 -3.52 26.17 32.49
CA ASP A 1146 -4.56 27.21 32.62
C ASP A 1146 -5.06 27.77 31.27
N ALA A 1147 -4.54 27.28 30.12
CA ALA A 1147 -4.85 27.78 28.78
C ALA A 1147 -5.52 26.74 27.85
N LEU A 1148 -5.78 25.53 28.34
CA LEU A 1148 -6.70 24.55 27.75
C LEU A 1148 -7.98 24.54 28.57
#